data_AF-A0A413DNB4-F1
#
_entry.id   AF-A0A413DNB4-F1
#
_cell.length_a   1.000
_cell.length_b   1.000
_cell.length_c   1.000
_cell.angle_alpha   90.00
_cell.angle_beta   90.00
_cell.angle_gamma   90.00
#
_symmetry.space_group_name_H-M   'P 1'
#
loop_
_entity.id
_entity.type
_entity.pdbx_description
1 polymer ?
#
loop_
_entity_poly.entity_id
_entity_poly.type
_entity_poly.pdbx_seq_one_letter_code
_entity_poly.pdbx_strand_id
1 'polypeptide(L)'
;MNRIAKVLSQISDDMLMHYGVARRSGRYPWGSGDNPYQHSGDFLSRVQSLKKSGMSETDIAKTMGLTTTQLRTQMSLAKDERRAVQVATAKDLREKGYSLNEIADKMGFANDSSVRSLLNENSEARMNQAKATADVLRKLIDEKGMIDVGTGVERELGVSKEKLNQALYILEMEGYPIYGGGVPQVTNPGKQTNIKVICPPGTEHKDIYNYEDVHSVKDYISYDGGESFRKGFEYPSSMDSNRLAIRYKEDGGINKDGVIELRRGVQDLSLGDSHYAQVRIMVDGKKYLKGMAVYSDDMPDGVDVIFNTNKSKSVPKMEVLKDIKNDPDNPFGSLIKEHGGQSYYDDPKGKYTDPVTGKKQSLSLINKRAEEGDWGEWSKTLPSQFLSKQSLSLIKKQLGLATADKQSEFDEICSLTNPTVKKTLLKSFADDCDSAAVHLQAAALPRQKYQVILPLTTIKDNEVYAPNYKDGETVALIRYPHGGTFEIPILKVNNKLAEGKRVLGNTPADAIGINKKNADRLSGADFDGDTVMVIPCNSSKSKVKITSAHSLKGLEDFDTKDAYGPDSSKPVKVDSKGKEYYTRNGRTYQRMTNTQTEMGKISNLITDMTLKGATEPELAKAVRHSMVVIDAQKHKLDYKQSEIDNDIATLKKKYQGTTDSNGHYHEGASTLISRAKSETSVLKRKGSPTINEDGSLSYKEVKETYTDKDGKIKIRTQKSTKMAEVKDARELSSGTPQEEAYAKYANSMKSLANQARREMVNTGKIAYSASAKATYQSEVYSLMGKLNVALMNAPRERQAQTIANAEVQSKKRDNPDMTKAEIKKASQQALSKARNSVGAKRTSIDITDKEWEAIQAGAISENKLTQILNNTNIDVVRQKATPRATTSLSTAKQGRISALSASGYSTSEIAEALGVSTSTVSKYLNGKE
;
A
#
# COMPACT_ATOMS: atom_id res chain seq x y z
N MET A 1 -30.71 2.22 -60.68
CA MET A 1 -30.11 3.57 -60.64
C MET A 1 -30.92 4.61 -59.85
N ASN A 2 -32.25 4.52 -59.70
CA ASN A 2 -33.06 5.52 -58.96
C ASN A 2 -33.14 5.38 -57.42
N ARG A 3 -32.46 4.42 -56.78
CA ARG A 3 -32.42 4.29 -55.31
C ARG A 3 -31.15 4.86 -54.66
N ILE A 4 -30.10 5.13 -55.42
CA ILE A 4 -28.84 5.69 -54.90
C ILE A 4 -28.89 7.23 -54.92
N ALA A 5 -29.56 7.83 -55.92
CA ALA A 5 -29.77 9.28 -55.98
C ALA A 5 -30.67 9.82 -54.86
N LYS A 6 -31.68 9.06 -54.42
CA LYS A 6 -32.59 9.46 -53.32
C LYS A 6 -31.96 9.33 -51.92
N VAL A 7 -30.93 8.49 -51.79
CA VAL A 7 -30.16 8.33 -50.54
C VAL A 7 -29.04 9.38 -50.46
N LEU A 8 -28.42 9.74 -51.58
CA LEU A 8 -27.42 10.81 -51.61
C LEU A 8 -28.03 12.21 -51.41
N SER A 9 -29.27 12.45 -51.85
CA SER A 9 -29.97 13.71 -51.56
C SER A 9 -30.49 13.80 -50.12
N GLN A 10 -30.69 12.68 -49.43
CA GLN A 10 -31.03 12.67 -47.99
C GLN A 10 -29.79 12.81 -47.09
N ILE A 11 -28.60 12.45 -47.59
CA ILE A 11 -27.34 12.59 -46.85
C ILE A 11 -26.76 14.01 -46.96
N SER A 12 -27.07 14.77 -48.02
CA SER A 12 -26.59 16.16 -48.15
C SER A 12 -27.34 17.18 -47.28
N ASP A 13 -28.62 16.94 -46.96
CA ASP A 13 -29.42 17.85 -46.12
C ASP A 13 -29.22 17.61 -44.61
N ASP A 14 -28.83 16.40 -44.20
CA ASP A 14 -28.57 16.06 -42.78
C ASP A 14 -27.13 16.40 -42.32
N MET A 15 -26.25 16.85 -43.22
CA MET A 15 -24.84 17.15 -42.90
C MET A 15 -24.48 18.65 -42.83
N LEU A 16 -25.48 19.54 -42.81
CA LEU A 16 -25.25 21.00 -42.69
C LEU A 16 -26.15 21.69 -41.65
N MET A 17 -26.54 20.98 -40.58
CA MET A 17 -27.10 21.63 -39.39
C MET A 17 -25.98 22.07 -38.45
N HIS A 18 -25.62 23.35 -38.55
CA HIS A 18 -24.76 24.07 -37.62
C HIS A 18 -25.22 23.86 -36.16
N TYR A 19 -24.52 23.03 -35.39
CA TYR A 19 -24.56 23.06 -33.93
C TYR A 19 -23.60 24.14 -33.43
N GLY A 20 -23.99 25.39 -33.64
CA GLY A 20 -23.31 26.57 -33.13
C GLY A 20 -24.32 27.70 -33.05
N VAL A 21 -24.40 28.35 -31.89
CA VAL A 21 -25.18 29.58 -31.73
C VAL A 21 -24.64 30.60 -32.74
N ALA A 22 -25.43 30.92 -33.75
CA ALA A 22 -25.03 31.86 -34.79
C ALA A 22 -24.75 33.25 -34.17
N ARG A 23 -23.46 33.63 -34.18
CA ARG A 23 -22.85 34.97 -34.11
C ARG A 23 -23.51 36.04 -33.21
N ARG A 24 -22.80 36.38 -32.13
CA ARG A 24 -22.84 37.70 -31.48
C ARG A 24 -21.98 38.70 -32.27
N SER A 25 -22.54 39.39 -33.24
CA SER A 25 -21.96 40.63 -33.79
C SER A 25 -23.08 41.49 -34.35
N GLY A 26 -23.27 42.68 -33.78
CA GLY A 26 -24.30 43.62 -34.20
C GLY A 26 -24.09 44.09 -35.64
N ARG A 27 -25.03 43.77 -36.53
CA ARG A 27 -25.26 44.54 -37.77
C ARG A 27 -26.55 44.20 -38.54
N TYR A 28 -27.66 43.77 -37.91
CA TYR A 28 -28.96 43.76 -38.60
C TYR A 28 -30.12 44.11 -37.65
N PRO A 29 -31.01 45.05 -38.01
CA PRO A 29 -32.16 45.45 -37.19
C PRO A 29 -33.17 44.30 -37.06
N TRP A 30 -33.90 44.30 -35.94
CA TRP A 30 -35.01 43.39 -35.70
C TRP A 30 -36.11 43.54 -36.76
N GLY A 31 -36.54 42.42 -37.34
CA GLY A 31 -37.80 42.29 -38.06
C GLY A 31 -37.74 42.61 -39.55
N SER A 32 -37.58 41.57 -40.37
CA SER A 32 -38.04 41.56 -41.76
C SER A 32 -38.27 40.12 -42.21
N GLY A 33 -39.47 39.60 -41.97
CA GLY A 33 -39.91 38.29 -42.42
C GLY A 33 -41.36 38.06 -42.04
N ASP A 34 -42.25 38.06 -43.03
CA ASP A 34 -43.70 37.86 -42.91
C ASP A 34 -44.06 36.40 -42.56
N ASN A 35 -43.66 35.91 -41.38
CA ASN A 35 -44.36 34.90 -40.56
C ASN A 35 -43.50 34.45 -39.34
N PRO A 36 -43.85 34.81 -38.10
CA PRO A 36 -43.04 34.48 -36.92
C PRO A 36 -43.16 33.03 -36.39
N TYR A 37 -44.00 32.16 -37.00
CA TYR A 37 -44.37 30.85 -36.44
C TYR A 37 -44.00 29.64 -37.30
N GLN A 38 -42.88 29.66 -38.03
CA GLN A 38 -42.32 28.42 -38.58
C GLN A 38 -41.72 27.55 -37.46
N HIS A 39 -42.49 26.55 -37.04
CA HIS A 39 -42.15 25.56 -36.02
C HIS A 39 -40.95 24.67 -36.43
N SER A 40 -39.75 25.05 -36.01
CA SER A 40 -38.82 24.06 -35.44
C SER A 40 -38.70 24.38 -33.95
N GLY A 41 -39.24 23.51 -33.10
CA GLY A 41 -39.15 23.71 -31.65
C GLY A 41 -37.69 23.69 -31.19
N ASP A 42 -37.38 24.45 -30.14
CA ASP A 42 -36.04 24.42 -29.52
C ASP A 42 -35.66 22.99 -29.05
N PHE A 43 -34.39 22.80 -28.68
CA PHE A 43 -33.85 21.50 -28.27
C PHE A 43 -34.74 20.77 -27.23
N LEU A 44 -35.26 21.51 -26.25
CA LEU A 44 -36.15 20.97 -25.22
C LEU A 44 -37.47 20.48 -25.79
N SER A 45 -38.05 21.21 -26.76
CA SER A 45 -39.29 20.84 -27.43
C SER A 45 -39.11 19.57 -28.27
N ARG A 46 -37.95 19.39 -28.91
CA ARG A 46 -37.58 18.16 -29.62
C ARG A 46 -37.37 16.97 -28.70
N VAL A 47 -36.71 17.15 -27.55
CA VAL A 47 -36.60 16.08 -26.54
C VAL A 47 -37.97 15.73 -25.97
N GLN A 48 -38.85 16.71 -25.75
CA GLN A 48 -40.21 16.47 -25.27
C GLN A 48 -41.08 15.76 -26.30
N SER A 49 -40.94 16.06 -27.59
CA SER A 49 -41.68 15.33 -28.65
C SER A 49 -41.24 13.86 -28.73
N LEU A 50 -39.93 13.60 -28.64
CA LEU A 50 -39.38 12.23 -28.59
C LEU A 50 -39.81 11.47 -27.31
N LYS A 51 -39.91 12.16 -26.17
CA LYS A 51 -40.50 11.56 -24.96
C LYS A 51 -41.98 11.25 -25.13
N LYS A 52 -42.75 12.16 -25.74
CA LYS A 52 -44.18 11.97 -26.03
C LYS A 52 -44.43 10.84 -27.04
N SER A 53 -43.47 10.52 -27.89
CA SER A 53 -43.53 9.35 -28.79
C SER A 53 -43.13 8.03 -28.11
N GLY A 54 -42.96 8.00 -26.78
CA GLY A 54 -42.72 6.77 -26.01
C GLY A 54 -41.25 6.31 -25.95
N MET A 55 -40.29 7.13 -26.41
CA MET A 55 -38.88 6.75 -26.47
C MET A 55 -38.22 6.82 -25.08
N SER A 56 -37.39 5.83 -24.73
CA SER A 56 -36.62 5.82 -23.48
C SER A 56 -35.48 6.85 -23.51
N GLU A 57 -35.02 7.35 -22.36
CA GLU A 57 -33.91 8.34 -22.32
C GLU A 57 -32.63 7.81 -23.00
N THR A 58 -32.37 6.51 -22.90
CA THR A 58 -31.22 5.84 -23.55
C THR A 58 -31.35 5.88 -25.07
N ASP A 59 -32.57 5.70 -25.58
CA ASP A 59 -32.82 5.70 -27.02
C ASP A 59 -32.82 7.13 -27.56
N ILE A 60 -33.38 8.10 -26.84
CA ILE A 60 -33.30 9.52 -27.18
C ILE A 60 -31.84 9.96 -27.30
N ALA A 61 -30.99 9.56 -26.34
CA ALA A 61 -29.56 9.88 -26.38
C ALA A 61 -28.91 9.32 -27.64
N LYS A 62 -29.16 8.04 -27.97
CA LYS A 62 -28.65 7.42 -29.21
C LYS A 62 -29.14 8.11 -30.48
N THR A 63 -30.44 8.41 -30.56
CA THR A 63 -31.04 9.10 -31.73
C THR A 63 -30.43 10.49 -31.94
N MET A 64 -30.00 11.15 -30.87
CA MET A 64 -29.37 12.47 -30.93
C MET A 64 -27.83 12.40 -31.06
N GLY A 65 -27.24 11.20 -31.14
CA GLY A 65 -25.78 11.01 -31.22
C GLY A 65 -25.05 11.32 -29.91
N LEU A 66 -25.75 11.26 -28.77
CA LEU A 66 -25.25 11.65 -27.45
C LEU A 66 -25.19 10.45 -26.50
N THR A 67 -24.35 10.56 -25.46
CA THR A 67 -24.51 9.73 -24.26
C THR A 67 -25.66 10.26 -23.39
N THR A 68 -26.23 9.41 -22.54
CA THR A 68 -27.28 9.82 -21.59
C THR A 68 -26.82 10.95 -20.66
N THR A 69 -25.52 11.03 -20.36
CA THR A 69 -24.95 12.11 -19.55
C THR A 69 -24.92 13.43 -20.34
N GLN A 70 -24.46 13.41 -21.59
CA GLN A 70 -24.45 14.59 -22.47
C GLN A 70 -25.86 15.10 -22.74
N LEU A 71 -26.83 14.21 -23.00
CA LEU A 71 -28.23 14.56 -23.18
C LEU A 71 -28.77 15.33 -21.96
N ARG A 72 -28.52 14.83 -20.75
CA ARG A 72 -28.95 15.51 -19.50
C ARG A 72 -28.27 16.87 -19.33
N THR A 73 -26.99 16.99 -19.66
CA THR A 73 -26.25 18.26 -19.60
C THR A 73 -26.80 19.28 -20.59
N GLN A 74 -26.99 18.90 -21.86
CA GLN A 74 -27.59 19.75 -22.89
C GLN A 74 -29.01 20.18 -22.52
N MET A 75 -29.84 19.26 -22.02
CA MET A 75 -31.18 19.59 -21.52
C MET A 75 -31.12 20.62 -20.39
N SER A 76 -30.13 20.54 -19.50
CA SER A 76 -29.99 21.52 -18.43
C SER A 76 -29.53 22.89 -18.95
N LEU A 77 -28.60 22.93 -19.91
CA LEU A 77 -28.15 24.19 -20.53
C LEU A 77 -29.27 24.86 -21.31
N ALA A 78 -30.03 24.10 -22.11
CA ALA A 78 -31.19 24.62 -22.84
C ALA A 78 -32.28 25.15 -21.91
N LYS A 79 -32.45 24.55 -20.71
CA LYS A 79 -33.34 25.09 -19.66
C LYS A 79 -32.83 26.41 -19.10
N ASP A 80 -31.52 26.49 -18.83
CA ASP A 80 -30.89 27.71 -18.32
C ASP A 80 -30.96 28.84 -19.38
N GLU A 81 -30.81 28.54 -20.67
CA GLU A 81 -30.98 29.50 -21.77
C GLU A 81 -32.41 30.01 -21.89
N ARG A 82 -33.40 29.12 -21.92
CA ARG A 82 -34.81 29.50 -21.97
C ARG A 82 -35.19 30.35 -20.76
N ARG A 83 -34.70 29.99 -19.57
CA ARG A 83 -34.88 30.77 -18.35
C ARG A 83 -34.22 32.14 -18.43
N ALA A 84 -33.01 32.25 -18.99
CA ALA A 84 -32.32 33.54 -19.14
C ALA A 84 -33.10 34.53 -20.00
N VAL A 85 -33.72 34.06 -21.09
CA VAL A 85 -34.62 34.88 -21.92
C VAL A 85 -35.82 35.35 -21.09
N GLN A 86 -36.45 34.44 -20.32
CA GLN A 86 -37.58 34.79 -19.45
C GLN A 86 -37.18 35.81 -18.37
N VAL A 87 -35.99 35.69 -17.76
CA VAL A 87 -35.49 36.66 -16.77
C VAL A 87 -35.27 38.02 -17.42
N ALA A 88 -34.66 38.08 -18.60
CA ALA A 88 -34.43 39.34 -19.33
C ALA A 88 -35.75 40.03 -19.67
N THR A 89 -36.74 39.29 -20.20
CA THR A 89 -38.09 39.82 -20.46
C THR A 89 -38.77 40.30 -19.18
N ALA A 90 -38.67 39.54 -18.08
CA ALA A 90 -39.26 39.94 -16.80
C ALA A 90 -38.63 41.21 -16.23
N LYS A 91 -37.30 41.39 -16.37
CA LYS A 91 -36.58 42.61 -15.96
C LYS A 91 -36.98 43.82 -16.81
N ASP A 92 -37.03 43.68 -18.14
CA ASP A 92 -37.44 44.73 -19.06
C ASP A 92 -38.90 45.18 -18.80
N LEU A 93 -39.81 44.24 -18.55
CA LEU A 93 -41.18 44.58 -18.13
C LEU A 93 -41.23 45.25 -16.75
N ARG A 94 -40.34 44.86 -15.83
CA ARG A 94 -40.26 45.50 -14.51
C ARG A 94 -39.74 46.93 -14.59
N GLU A 95 -38.74 47.19 -15.44
CA GLU A 95 -38.21 48.52 -15.72
C GLU A 95 -39.24 49.43 -16.41
N LYS A 96 -40.11 48.86 -17.24
CA LYS A 96 -41.25 49.55 -17.86
C LYS A 96 -42.41 49.85 -16.88
N GLY A 97 -42.26 49.53 -15.60
CA GLY A 97 -43.19 49.88 -14.54
C GLY A 97 -44.31 48.88 -14.26
N TYR A 98 -44.34 47.71 -14.92
CA TYR A 98 -45.40 46.72 -14.72
C TYR A 98 -45.31 46.04 -13.34
N SER A 99 -46.47 45.77 -12.73
CA SER A 99 -46.60 44.99 -11.50
C SER A 99 -46.33 43.49 -11.73
N LEU A 100 -46.02 42.73 -10.68
CA LEU A 100 -45.68 41.30 -10.80
C LEU A 100 -46.83 40.46 -11.40
N ASN A 101 -48.08 40.83 -11.13
CA ASN A 101 -49.26 40.18 -11.71
C ASN A 101 -49.37 40.47 -13.22
N GLU A 102 -49.19 41.73 -13.64
CA GLU A 102 -49.22 42.10 -15.06
C GLU A 102 -48.09 41.45 -15.85
N ILE A 103 -46.91 41.27 -15.24
CA ILE A 103 -45.79 40.53 -15.83
C ILE A 103 -46.16 39.04 -15.97
N ALA A 104 -46.83 38.45 -14.98
CA ALA A 104 -47.27 37.06 -15.04
C ALA A 104 -48.24 36.84 -16.20
N ASP A 105 -49.23 37.71 -16.36
CA ASP A 105 -50.22 37.65 -17.45
C ASP A 105 -49.56 37.82 -18.82
N LYS A 106 -48.66 38.81 -18.97
CA LYS A 106 -47.93 39.07 -20.23
C LYS A 106 -46.97 37.94 -20.62
N MET A 107 -46.43 37.22 -19.65
CA MET A 107 -45.51 36.10 -19.88
C MET A 107 -46.21 34.73 -19.91
N GLY A 108 -47.53 34.69 -19.69
CA GLY A 108 -48.32 33.46 -19.70
C GLY A 108 -48.12 32.56 -18.47
N PHE A 109 -47.74 33.14 -17.32
CA PHE A 109 -47.67 32.42 -16.04
C PHE A 109 -49.01 32.45 -15.30
N ALA A 110 -49.33 31.36 -14.60
CA ALA A 110 -50.58 31.26 -13.85
C ALA A 110 -50.65 32.15 -12.58
N ASN A 111 -49.50 32.67 -12.10
CA ASN A 111 -49.42 33.57 -10.93
C ASN A 111 -48.08 34.32 -10.85
N ASP A 112 -48.00 35.32 -9.96
CA ASP A 112 -46.82 36.15 -9.72
C ASP A 112 -45.62 35.41 -9.11
N SER A 113 -45.85 34.25 -8.49
CA SER A 113 -44.79 33.47 -7.83
C SER A 113 -43.71 33.01 -8.82
N SER A 114 -44.11 32.74 -10.07
CA SER A 114 -43.19 32.39 -11.16
C SER A 114 -42.32 33.59 -11.56
N VAL A 115 -42.91 34.78 -11.61
CA VAL A 115 -42.19 36.04 -11.87
C VAL A 115 -41.24 36.38 -10.73
N ARG A 116 -41.67 36.22 -9.47
CA ARG A 116 -40.79 36.37 -8.29
C ARG A 116 -39.60 35.41 -8.33
N SER A 117 -39.80 34.17 -8.80
CA SER A 117 -38.74 33.17 -8.95
C SER A 117 -37.75 33.51 -10.08
N LEU A 118 -38.21 34.17 -11.16
CA LEU A 118 -37.37 34.67 -12.24
C LEU A 118 -36.55 35.88 -11.82
N LEU A 119 -37.16 36.82 -11.10
CA LEU A 119 -36.50 38.04 -10.60
C LEU A 119 -35.67 37.81 -9.32
N ASN A 120 -35.62 36.57 -8.82
CA ASN A 120 -34.83 36.23 -7.65
C ASN A 120 -33.33 36.15 -8.01
N GLU A 121 -32.55 37.08 -7.46
CA GLU A 121 -31.10 37.19 -7.70
C GLU A 121 -30.32 35.91 -7.37
N ASN A 122 -30.69 35.18 -6.30
CA ASN A 122 -30.06 33.90 -5.94
C ASN A 122 -30.36 32.80 -6.96
N SER A 123 -31.51 32.84 -7.63
CA SER A 123 -31.85 31.91 -8.71
C SER A 123 -31.10 32.24 -10.00
N GLU A 124 -30.93 33.52 -10.32
CA GLU A 124 -30.14 33.99 -11.46
C GLU A 124 -28.65 33.71 -11.28
N ALA A 125 -28.09 33.94 -10.09
CA ALA A 125 -26.70 33.59 -9.76
C ALA A 125 -26.43 32.09 -9.96
N ARG A 126 -27.34 31.21 -9.52
CA ARG A 126 -27.24 29.74 -9.72
C ARG A 126 -27.33 29.33 -11.19
N MET A 127 -28.07 30.08 -12.01
CA MET A 127 -28.14 29.86 -13.47
C MET A 127 -26.80 30.19 -14.14
N ASN A 128 -26.17 31.30 -13.74
CA ASN A 128 -24.91 31.78 -14.33
C ASN A 128 -23.65 31.05 -13.83
N GLN A 129 -23.73 30.28 -12.75
CA GLN A 129 -22.59 29.55 -12.16
C GLN A 129 -21.82 28.67 -13.16
N ALA A 130 -22.50 27.99 -14.10
CA ALA A 130 -21.81 27.15 -15.09
C ALA A 130 -20.97 27.98 -16.07
N LYS A 131 -21.48 29.14 -16.50
CA LYS A 131 -20.75 30.09 -17.37
C LYS A 131 -19.57 30.72 -16.63
N ALA A 132 -19.79 31.19 -15.41
CA ALA A 132 -18.72 31.74 -14.57
C ALA A 132 -17.61 30.70 -14.29
N THR A 133 -17.98 29.43 -14.06
CA THR A 133 -17.01 28.34 -13.90
C THR A 133 -16.25 28.06 -15.19
N ALA A 134 -16.91 28.11 -16.35
CA ALA A 134 -16.27 27.98 -17.65
C ALA A 134 -15.27 29.12 -17.88
N ASP A 135 -15.63 30.36 -17.53
CA ASP A 135 -14.73 31.53 -17.64
C ASP A 135 -13.51 31.42 -16.71
N VAL A 136 -13.69 30.90 -15.48
CA VAL A 136 -12.56 30.63 -14.56
C VAL A 136 -11.64 29.55 -15.14
N LEU A 137 -12.19 28.44 -15.63
CA LEU A 137 -11.40 27.39 -16.25
C LEU A 137 -10.68 27.88 -17.51
N ARG A 138 -11.33 28.73 -18.32
CA ARG A 138 -10.71 29.35 -19.50
C ARG A 138 -9.46 30.15 -19.13
N LYS A 139 -9.57 31.03 -18.13
CA LYS A 139 -8.43 31.80 -17.62
C LYS A 139 -7.30 30.91 -17.10
N LEU A 140 -7.64 29.84 -16.36
CA LEU A 140 -6.65 28.89 -15.86
C LEU A 140 -5.95 28.12 -16.99
N ILE A 141 -6.66 27.78 -18.06
CA ILE A 141 -6.09 27.15 -19.25
C ILE A 141 -5.17 28.13 -19.98
N ASP A 142 -5.56 29.40 -20.10
CA ASP A 142 -4.74 30.44 -20.72
C ASP A 142 -3.46 30.71 -19.92
N GLU A 143 -3.53 30.64 -18.58
CA GLU A 143 -2.38 30.89 -17.68
C GLU A 143 -1.45 29.69 -17.51
N LYS A 144 -2.02 28.48 -17.39
CA LYS A 144 -1.28 27.27 -16.96
C LYS A 144 -1.28 26.15 -18.01
N GLY A 145 -2.03 26.27 -19.10
CA GLY A 145 -2.14 25.20 -20.10
C GLY A 145 -3.13 24.10 -19.69
N MET A 146 -2.66 22.85 -19.55
CA MET A 146 -3.56 21.71 -19.30
C MET A 146 -3.96 21.64 -17.81
N ILE A 147 -5.27 21.49 -17.53
CA ILE A 147 -5.81 21.52 -16.17
C ILE A 147 -6.51 20.19 -15.79
N ASP A 148 -6.20 19.61 -14.63
CA ASP A 148 -6.97 18.48 -14.08
C ASP A 148 -8.38 18.94 -13.66
N VAL A 149 -9.38 18.31 -14.26
CA VAL A 149 -10.82 18.47 -14.01
C VAL A 149 -11.46 17.14 -13.61
N GLY A 150 -10.67 16.23 -13.04
CA GLY A 150 -11.10 14.95 -12.49
C GLY A 150 -12.03 15.08 -11.28
N THR A 151 -12.48 13.92 -10.78
CA THR A 151 -13.43 13.87 -9.65
C THR A 151 -12.84 14.55 -8.40
N GLY A 152 -13.59 15.45 -7.78
CA GLY A 152 -13.15 16.20 -6.61
C GLY A 152 -12.79 17.66 -6.90
N VAL A 153 -12.47 18.00 -8.15
CA VAL A 153 -12.14 19.38 -8.57
C VAL A 153 -13.33 20.32 -8.39
N GLU A 154 -14.56 19.82 -8.52
CA GLU A 154 -15.77 20.61 -8.26
C GLU A 154 -15.79 21.18 -6.83
N ARG A 155 -15.19 20.46 -5.86
CA ARG A 155 -15.10 20.90 -4.46
C ARG A 155 -14.05 21.97 -4.28
N GLU A 156 -12.96 21.93 -5.05
CA GLU A 156 -11.93 22.96 -5.02
C GLU A 156 -12.46 24.27 -5.59
N LEU A 157 -13.24 24.20 -6.68
CA LEU A 157 -13.92 25.31 -7.33
C LEU A 157 -15.14 25.84 -6.55
N GLY A 158 -15.61 25.11 -5.54
CA GLY A 158 -16.82 25.48 -4.78
C GLY A 158 -18.12 25.35 -5.58
N VAL A 159 -18.15 24.47 -6.58
CA VAL A 159 -19.31 24.26 -7.48
C VAL A 159 -19.85 22.85 -7.39
N SER A 160 -21.10 22.63 -7.82
CA SER A 160 -21.64 21.27 -7.90
C SER A 160 -20.98 20.48 -9.04
N LYS A 161 -20.98 19.15 -8.92
CA LYS A 161 -20.46 18.27 -9.98
C LYS A 161 -21.20 18.48 -11.31
N GLU A 162 -22.51 18.71 -11.24
CA GLU A 162 -23.36 19.01 -12.38
C GLU A 162 -22.97 20.34 -13.02
N LYS A 163 -22.67 21.37 -12.21
CA LYS A 163 -22.22 22.68 -12.71
C LYS A 163 -20.82 22.62 -13.33
N LEU A 164 -19.89 21.87 -12.76
CA LEU A 164 -18.60 21.60 -13.40
C LEU A 164 -18.79 20.88 -14.74
N ASN A 165 -19.64 19.85 -14.80
CA ASN A 165 -19.91 19.13 -16.06
C ASN A 165 -20.55 20.04 -17.12
N GLN A 166 -21.43 20.96 -16.74
CA GLN A 166 -21.98 21.98 -17.64
C GLN A 166 -20.90 22.93 -18.15
N ALA A 167 -20.04 23.43 -17.27
CA ALA A 167 -18.92 24.30 -17.63
C ALA A 167 -17.96 23.63 -18.61
N LEU A 168 -17.59 22.37 -18.32
CA LEU A 168 -16.75 21.56 -19.20
C LEU A 168 -17.39 21.34 -20.57
N TYR A 169 -18.70 21.09 -20.60
CA TYR A 169 -19.42 20.92 -21.87
C TYR A 169 -19.48 22.23 -22.68
N ILE A 170 -19.64 23.39 -22.02
CA ILE A 170 -19.55 24.70 -22.69
C ILE A 170 -18.16 24.87 -23.34
N LEU A 171 -17.10 24.59 -22.59
CA LEU A 171 -15.72 24.70 -23.10
C LEU A 171 -15.43 23.69 -24.22
N GLU A 172 -15.95 22.47 -24.13
CA GLU A 172 -15.83 21.46 -25.20
C GLU A 172 -16.48 21.96 -26.50
N MET A 173 -17.64 22.62 -26.41
CA MET A 173 -18.30 23.26 -27.56
C MET A 173 -17.53 24.49 -28.09
N GLU A 174 -16.78 25.19 -27.24
CA GLU A 174 -15.90 26.29 -27.60
C GLU A 174 -14.56 25.82 -28.20
N GLY A 175 -14.32 24.50 -28.27
CA GLY A 175 -13.14 23.91 -28.91
C GLY A 175 -12.02 23.49 -27.95
N TYR A 176 -12.26 23.48 -26.63
CA TYR A 176 -11.30 22.98 -25.63
C TYR A 176 -11.46 21.46 -25.45
N PRO A 177 -10.52 20.63 -25.94
CA PRO A 177 -10.67 19.19 -25.84
C PRO A 177 -10.51 18.69 -24.39
N ILE A 178 -11.30 17.67 -24.04
CA ILE A 178 -11.26 17.03 -22.73
C ILE A 178 -10.86 15.57 -22.91
N TYR A 179 -9.78 15.18 -22.24
CA TYR A 179 -9.25 13.83 -22.35
C TYR A 179 -9.21 13.09 -21.01
N GLY A 180 -9.43 11.79 -21.07
CA GLY A 180 -9.19 10.86 -19.96
C GLY A 180 -7.86 10.14 -20.15
N GLY A 181 -7.14 9.91 -19.05
CA GLY A 181 -5.86 9.20 -19.07
C GLY A 181 -5.59 8.46 -17.75
N GLY A 182 -4.67 7.51 -17.78
CA GLY A 182 -4.19 6.79 -16.60
C GLY A 182 -2.76 7.18 -16.27
N VAL A 183 -2.53 7.79 -15.11
CA VAL A 183 -1.20 8.10 -14.58
C VAL A 183 -0.69 6.89 -13.78
N PRO A 184 0.45 6.28 -14.11
CA PRO A 184 1.02 5.21 -13.31
C PRO A 184 1.26 5.64 -11.86
N GLN A 185 0.89 4.82 -10.88
CA GLN A 185 1.25 5.10 -9.50
C GLN A 185 2.74 4.85 -9.31
N VAL A 186 3.53 5.89 -9.03
CA VAL A 186 5.00 5.81 -9.02
C VAL A 186 5.56 4.78 -8.04
N THR A 187 4.85 4.52 -6.94
CA THR A 187 5.21 3.55 -5.90
C THR A 187 4.54 2.18 -6.04
N ASN A 188 3.51 2.06 -6.89
CA ASN A 188 2.72 0.84 -7.07
C ASN A 188 2.71 0.40 -8.54
N PRO A 189 3.74 -0.33 -8.99
CA PRO A 189 3.84 -0.80 -10.38
C PRO A 189 2.60 -1.57 -10.83
N GLY A 190 2.06 -1.22 -12.01
CA GLY A 190 0.88 -1.86 -12.58
C GLY A 190 -0.46 -1.28 -12.12
N LYS A 191 -0.48 -0.35 -11.15
CA LYS A 191 -1.68 0.44 -10.80
C LYS A 191 -1.62 1.80 -11.46
N GLN A 192 -2.79 2.33 -11.82
CA GLN A 192 -2.93 3.65 -12.42
C GLN A 192 -3.97 4.47 -11.66
N THR A 193 -3.75 5.78 -11.66
CA THR A 193 -4.64 6.81 -11.16
C THR A 193 -5.26 7.50 -12.35
N ASN A 194 -6.59 7.45 -12.46
CA ASN A 194 -7.29 8.07 -13.59
C ASN A 194 -7.31 9.60 -13.43
N ILE A 195 -6.90 10.30 -14.48
CA ILE A 195 -6.98 11.76 -14.61
C ILE A 195 -8.02 12.10 -15.68
N LYS A 196 -8.60 13.30 -15.57
CA LYS A 196 -9.44 13.90 -16.60
C LYS A 196 -8.96 15.33 -16.79
N VAL A 197 -8.48 15.67 -17.98
CA VAL A 197 -7.77 16.91 -18.23
C VAL A 197 -8.52 17.71 -19.28
N ILE A 198 -8.72 19.01 -19.04
CA ILE A 198 -9.15 19.96 -20.06
C ILE A 198 -7.91 20.66 -20.61
N CYS A 199 -7.82 20.76 -21.94
CA CYS A 199 -6.62 21.23 -22.62
C CYS A 199 -6.91 22.48 -23.46
N PRO A 200 -5.88 23.27 -23.80
CA PRO A 200 -5.98 24.31 -24.80
C PRO A 200 -6.51 23.78 -26.16
N PRO A 201 -7.15 24.62 -26.99
CA PRO A 201 -7.56 24.23 -28.33
C PRO A 201 -6.36 23.76 -29.17
N GLY A 202 -6.51 22.63 -29.87
CA GLY A 202 -5.46 22.07 -30.73
C GLY A 202 -4.52 21.05 -30.06
N THR A 203 -4.65 20.78 -28.76
CA THR A 203 -3.90 19.74 -28.06
C THR A 203 -4.31 18.33 -28.51
N GLU A 204 -3.36 17.42 -28.73
CA GLU A 204 -3.63 16.03 -29.05
C GLU A 204 -3.78 15.16 -27.77
N HIS A 205 -4.51 14.04 -27.86
CA HIS A 205 -4.71 13.16 -26.69
C HIS A 205 -3.39 12.62 -26.11
N LYS A 206 -2.33 12.48 -26.91
CA LYS A 206 -1.03 11.99 -26.41
C LYS A 206 -0.35 12.98 -25.44
N ASP A 207 -0.70 14.25 -25.50
CA ASP A 207 0.00 15.32 -24.78
C ASP A 207 -0.32 15.31 -23.28
N ILE A 208 -1.48 14.76 -22.87
CA ILE A 208 -1.83 14.63 -21.43
C ILE A 208 -0.92 13.66 -20.68
N TYR A 209 -0.13 12.86 -21.39
CA TYR A 209 0.86 11.97 -20.79
C TYR A 209 2.19 12.68 -20.50
N ASN A 210 2.33 13.95 -20.91
CA ASN A 210 3.37 14.82 -20.38
C ASN A 210 2.92 15.42 -19.03
N TYR A 211 3.15 14.67 -17.96
CA TYR A 211 2.60 15.00 -16.64
C TYR A 211 3.15 16.31 -16.03
N GLU A 212 4.27 16.83 -16.55
CA GLU A 212 4.84 18.11 -16.13
C GLU A 212 3.96 19.31 -16.50
N ASP A 213 3.15 19.16 -17.54
CA ASP A 213 2.27 20.20 -18.08
C ASP A 213 0.82 20.10 -17.59
N VAL A 214 0.51 19.14 -16.71
CA VAL A 214 -0.84 18.96 -16.13
C VAL A 214 -0.91 19.62 -14.75
N HIS A 215 -1.62 20.74 -14.68
CA HIS A 215 -1.72 21.59 -13.50
C HIS A 215 -3.05 21.43 -12.76
N SER A 216 -3.05 21.77 -11.47
CA SER A 216 -4.25 21.83 -10.65
C SER A 216 -4.94 23.20 -10.74
N VAL A 217 -6.23 23.22 -10.41
CA VAL A 217 -7.06 24.44 -10.38
C VAL A 217 -6.63 25.42 -9.29
N LYS A 218 -5.94 24.95 -8.25
CA LYS A 218 -5.38 25.78 -7.18
C LYS A 218 -3.87 25.62 -7.08
N ASP A 219 -3.20 26.71 -6.73
CA ASP A 219 -1.79 26.72 -6.32
C ASP A 219 -1.73 26.50 -4.80
N TYR A 220 -1.07 25.44 -4.36
CA TYR A 220 -0.87 25.17 -2.94
C TYR A 220 0.60 24.85 -2.66
N ILE A 221 1.14 25.38 -1.55
CA ILE A 221 2.22 24.77 -0.76
C ILE A 221 2.07 25.17 0.73
N SER A 222 2.06 24.20 1.66
CA SER A 222 2.28 24.39 3.11
C SER A 222 2.87 23.14 3.79
N TYR A 223 3.95 23.27 4.59
CA TYR A 223 4.69 22.12 5.17
C TYR A 223 4.29 21.70 6.60
N ASP A 224 3.36 22.38 7.25
CA ASP A 224 2.84 21.99 8.58
C ASP A 224 1.36 22.33 8.76
N GLY A 225 0.64 22.42 7.64
CA GLY A 225 -0.75 22.82 7.62
C GLY A 225 -0.98 24.33 7.70
N GLY A 226 0.06 25.16 7.83
CA GLY A 226 -0.04 26.63 7.70
C GLY A 226 0.96 27.51 8.46
N GLU A 227 1.94 26.96 9.18
CA GLU A 227 2.78 27.66 10.17
C GLU A 227 4.32 27.71 9.88
N SER A 228 4.93 26.82 9.10
CA SER A 228 6.40 26.72 8.90
C SER A 228 6.85 25.66 7.86
N PHE A 229 8.07 25.85 7.32
CA PHE A 229 8.61 25.10 6.18
C PHE A 229 10.07 24.62 6.39
N ARG A 230 10.34 23.30 6.31
CA ARG A 230 11.71 22.71 6.25
C ARG A 230 11.80 21.60 5.18
N LYS A 231 13.00 21.38 4.62
CA LYS A 231 13.24 20.27 3.66
C LYS A 231 13.14 18.92 4.38
N GLY A 232 12.43 17.96 3.77
CA GLY A 232 12.36 16.58 4.27
C GLY A 232 13.67 15.77 4.15
N PHE A 233 14.66 16.32 3.45
CA PHE A 233 16.00 15.75 3.32
C PHE A 233 17.03 16.90 3.25
N GLU A 234 18.03 16.85 4.12
CA GLU A 234 19.23 17.67 4.05
C GLU A 234 20.42 16.76 3.73
N TYR A 235 21.37 17.25 2.94
CA TYR A 235 22.56 16.47 2.62
C TYR A 235 23.32 16.15 3.92
N PRO A 236 23.72 14.89 4.18
CA PRO A 236 24.36 14.51 5.43
C PRO A 236 25.64 15.29 5.71
N SER A 237 25.84 15.64 6.98
CA SER A 237 27.14 16.15 7.44
C SER A 237 28.14 15.02 7.56
N SER A 238 29.41 15.35 7.28
CA SER A 238 30.48 14.36 7.23
C SER A 238 31.38 14.42 8.46
N MET A 239 31.64 13.27 9.06
CA MET A 239 32.64 13.08 10.11
C MET A 239 34.05 13.06 9.50
N ASP A 240 35.03 13.53 10.26
CA ASP A 240 36.45 13.37 9.97
C ASP A 240 36.89 11.93 10.34
N SER A 241 37.57 11.23 9.41
CA SER A 241 38.00 9.86 9.64
C SER A 241 38.99 9.69 10.80
N ASN A 242 39.64 10.74 11.31
CA ASN A 242 40.49 10.67 12.50
C ASN A 242 39.70 10.29 13.77
N ARG A 243 38.40 10.61 13.83
CA ARG A 243 37.50 10.24 14.93
C ARG A 243 37.07 8.76 14.87
N LEU A 244 37.40 8.05 13.78
CA LEU A 244 36.99 6.68 13.50
C LEU A 244 38.13 5.68 13.72
N ALA A 245 37.88 4.60 14.46
CA ALA A 245 38.72 3.41 14.49
C ALA A 245 37.99 2.18 13.92
N ILE A 246 38.76 1.23 13.38
CA ILE A 246 38.23 -0.05 12.88
C ILE A 246 38.72 -1.16 13.83
N ARG A 247 37.79 -1.98 14.32
CA ARG A 247 38.11 -3.24 14.99
C ARG A 247 38.01 -4.37 13.97
N TYR A 248 39.16 -4.87 13.53
CA TYR A 248 39.26 -5.92 12.52
C TYR A 248 39.00 -7.31 13.11
N LYS A 249 38.88 -8.33 12.25
CA LYS A 249 38.69 -9.74 12.63
C LYS A 249 39.72 -10.19 13.67
N GLU A 250 40.99 -9.86 13.46
CA GLU A 250 42.11 -10.22 14.33
C GLU A 250 42.03 -9.56 15.72
N ASP A 251 41.31 -8.45 15.85
CA ASP A 251 41.10 -7.71 17.10
C ASP A 251 39.74 -8.04 17.76
N GLY A 252 39.06 -9.11 17.31
CA GLY A 252 37.76 -9.53 17.82
C GLY A 252 36.55 -8.83 17.18
N GLY A 253 36.74 -8.07 16.10
CA GLY A 253 35.66 -7.40 15.36
C GLY A 253 34.60 -8.35 14.80
N ILE A 254 34.98 -9.61 14.54
CA ILE A 254 34.06 -10.67 14.07
C ILE A 254 32.91 -10.97 15.03
N ASN A 255 33.10 -10.76 16.34
CA ASN A 255 32.09 -11.04 17.36
C ASN A 255 30.96 -10.00 17.38
N LYS A 256 31.20 -8.84 16.77
CA LYS A 256 30.28 -7.69 16.70
C LYS A 256 30.15 -7.16 15.27
N ASP A 257 30.34 -8.02 14.25
CA ASP A 257 30.38 -7.60 12.86
C ASP A 257 29.12 -6.79 12.48
N GLY A 258 29.32 -5.58 11.97
CA GLY A 258 28.25 -4.64 11.63
C GLY A 258 27.86 -3.64 12.72
N VAL A 259 28.42 -3.75 13.94
CA VAL A 259 28.17 -2.79 15.03
C VAL A 259 29.09 -1.57 14.97
N ILE A 260 28.49 -0.40 15.19
CA ILE A 260 29.13 0.89 15.38
C ILE A 260 29.04 1.24 16.87
N GLU A 261 30.18 1.37 17.54
CA GLU A 261 30.24 1.81 18.93
C GLU A 261 30.48 3.33 18.96
N LEU A 262 29.62 4.06 19.68
CA LEU A 262 29.61 5.52 19.77
C LEU A 262 30.00 5.98 21.18
N ARG A 263 30.85 7.00 21.27
CA ARG A 263 31.21 7.63 22.54
C ARG A 263 30.01 8.38 23.12
N ARG A 264 29.71 8.17 24.40
CA ARG A 264 28.64 8.91 25.09
C ARG A 264 28.99 10.38 25.29
N GLY A 265 27.97 11.24 25.29
CA GLY A 265 28.11 12.68 25.56
C GLY A 265 28.56 13.52 24.35
N VAL A 266 28.87 12.90 23.22
CA VAL A 266 29.23 13.61 21.97
C VAL A 266 27.94 13.99 21.23
N GLN A 267 27.61 15.30 21.20
CA GLN A 267 26.29 15.78 20.75
C GLN A 267 25.99 15.47 19.28
N ASP A 268 26.97 15.59 18.40
CA ASP A 268 26.81 15.35 16.95
C ASP A 268 26.68 13.86 16.59
N LEU A 269 26.98 12.96 17.54
CA LEU A 269 26.86 11.50 17.44
C LEU A 269 25.82 10.94 18.43
N SER A 270 24.91 11.78 18.94
CA SER A 270 23.87 11.34 19.86
C SER A 270 22.77 10.54 19.14
N LEU A 271 22.38 9.41 19.74
CA LEU A 271 21.17 8.65 19.39
C LEU A 271 19.90 9.24 20.02
N GLY A 272 19.99 10.33 20.79
CA GLY A 272 18.89 10.81 21.63
C GLY A 272 18.58 9.82 22.74
N ASP A 273 17.29 9.53 22.95
CA ASP A 273 16.81 8.62 24.00
C ASP A 273 16.98 7.12 23.65
N SER A 274 17.35 6.79 22.41
CA SER A 274 17.54 5.40 21.98
C SER A 274 18.86 4.82 22.48
N HIS A 275 18.84 3.56 22.91
CA HIS A 275 20.07 2.81 23.27
C HIS A 275 20.77 2.25 22.03
N TYR A 276 19.98 1.94 20.99
CA TYR A 276 20.43 1.36 19.73
C TYR A 276 19.65 1.93 18.55
N ALA A 277 20.31 2.05 17.40
CA ALA A 277 19.66 2.46 16.15
C ALA A 277 20.42 1.94 14.93
N GLN A 278 19.72 1.62 13.84
CA GLN A 278 20.37 1.32 12.57
C GLN A 278 20.69 2.61 11.83
N VAL A 279 21.97 2.93 11.66
CA VAL A 279 22.41 4.27 11.23
C VAL A 279 23.24 4.25 9.94
N ARG A 280 23.38 5.44 9.36
CA ARG A 280 24.37 5.81 8.35
C ARG A 280 25.12 7.04 8.86
N ILE A 281 26.45 7.06 8.71
CA ILE A 281 27.30 8.20 9.09
C ILE A 281 28.27 8.47 7.94
N MET A 282 28.26 9.68 7.37
CA MET A 282 29.16 10.06 6.29
C MET A 282 30.58 10.31 6.83
N VAL A 283 31.60 9.94 6.05
CA VAL A 283 33.01 10.06 6.41
C VAL A 283 33.80 10.65 5.24
N ASP A 284 34.56 11.71 5.52
CA ASP A 284 35.39 12.49 4.58
C ASP A 284 34.69 12.85 3.25
N GLY A 285 33.36 13.02 3.26
CA GLY A 285 32.54 13.37 2.09
C GLY A 285 32.53 12.36 0.94
N LYS A 286 33.12 11.17 1.13
CA LYS A 286 33.32 10.16 0.06
C LYS A 286 32.87 8.76 0.46
N LYS A 287 32.87 8.47 1.75
CA LYS A 287 32.52 7.15 2.30
C LYS A 287 31.42 7.29 3.33
N TYR A 288 30.84 6.17 3.75
CA TYR A 288 29.93 6.13 4.88
C TYR A 288 29.98 4.81 5.64
N LEU A 289 29.64 4.88 6.93
CA LEU A 289 29.43 3.74 7.82
C LEU A 289 28.00 3.22 7.68
N LYS A 290 27.86 1.90 7.65
CA LYS A 290 26.57 1.20 7.61
C LYS A 290 26.56 0.18 8.76
N GLY A 291 25.71 0.38 9.77
CA GLY A 291 25.67 -0.56 10.88
C GLY A 291 24.63 -0.25 11.94
N MET A 292 24.62 -1.09 12.97
CA MET A 292 23.85 -0.90 14.20
C MET A 292 24.68 -0.09 15.19
N ALA A 293 24.24 1.11 15.53
CA ALA A 293 24.90 1.96 16.51
C ALA A 293 24.46 1.60 17.94
N VAL A 294 25.43 1.51 18.84
CA VAL A 294 25.24 1.39 20.29
C VAL A 294 26.26 2.29 21.00
N TYR A 295 25.97 2.71 22.22
CA TYR A 295 26.95 3.47 23.00
C TYR A 295 28.02 2.57 23.63
N SER A 296 29.26 3.05 23.70
CA SER A 296 30.38 2.43 24.41
C SER A 296 31.10 3.45 25.27
N ASP A 297 31.51 3.02 26.46
CA ASP A 297 32.30 3.81 27.41
C ASP A 297 33.80 3.44 27.35
N ASP A 298 34.13 2.34 26.67
CA ASP A 298 35.49 1.82 26.50
C ASP A 298 35.98 2.13 25.08
N MET A 299 36.63 3.29 24.91
CA MET A 299 37.08 3.80 23.61
C MET A 299 38.38 4.63 23.74
N PRO A 300 39.38 4.45 22.86
CA PRO A 300 40.64 5.21 22.90
C PRO A 300 40.45 6.72 22.81
N ASP A 301 41.33 7.50 23.44
CA ASP A 301 41.29 8.96 23.37
C ASP A 301 41.36 9.47 21.92
N GLY A 302 40.54 10.48 21.61
CA GLY A 302 40.41 11.03 20.25
C GLY A 302 39.56 10.21 19.28
N VAL A 303 39.15 8.99 19.66
CA VAL A 303 38.21 8.16 18.88
C VAL A 303 36.80 8.33 19.43
N ASP A 304 35.86 8.72 18.57
CA ASP A 304 34.44 8.84 18.94
C ASP A 304 33.58 7.71 18.34
N VAL A 305 34.11 7.00 17.34
CA VAL A 305 33.41 5.92 16.63
C VAL A 305 34.34 4.72 16.43
N ILE A 306 33.92 3.52 16.84
CA ILE A 306 34.58 2.26 16.49
C ILE A 306 33.65 1.44 15.60
N PHE A 307 34.11 1.03 14.42
CA PHE A 307 33.37 0.12 13.54
C PHE A 307 33.93 -1.29 13.62
N ASN A 308 33.08 -2.26 13.95
CA ASN A 308 33.43 -3.67 14.10
C ASN A 308 33.20 -4.41 12.77
N THR A 309 34.21 -5.13 12.29
CA THR A 309 34.13 -5.85 11.02
C THR A 309 34.78 -7.23 11.06
N ASN A 310 34.25 -8.16 10.25
CA ASN A 310 34.86 -9.45 9.93
C ASN A 310 36.00 -9.37 8.91
N LYS A 311 36.33 -8.19 8.37
CA LYS A 311 37.47 -7.99 7.47
C LYS A 311 38.80 -8.12 8.23
N SER A 312 39.84 -8.58 7.54
CA SER A 312 41.21 -8.66 8.06
C SER A 312 41.92 -7.30 8.03
N LYS A 313 42.95 -7.15 8.86
CA LYS A 313 43.84 -5.96 8.87
C LYS A 313 44.52 -5.66 7.53
N SER A 314 44.59 -6.64 6.63
CA SER A 314 45.09 -6.42 5.26
C SER A 314 44.19 -5.51 4.42
N VAL A 315 42.94 -5.26 4.84
CA VAL A 315 42.04 -4.32 4.17
C VAL A 315 42.23 -2.91 4.74
N PRO A 316 42.60 -1.90 3.92
CA PRO A 316 42.75 -0.52 4.38
C PRO A 316 41.49 0.04 5.03
N LYS A 317 41.67 0.88 6.06
CA LYS A 317 40.58 1.50 6.85
C LYS A 317 39.43 2.05 6.01
N MET A 318 39.73 2.81 4.97
CA MET A 318 38.70 3.44 4.12
C MET A 318 38.02 2.47 3.14
N GLU A 319 38.62 1.31 2.87
CA GLU A 319 38.02 0.22 2.07
C GLU A 319 37.12 -0.69 2.92
N VAL A 320 37.15 -0.53 4.24
CA VAL A 320 36.17 -1.14 5.14
C VAL A 320 34.78 -0.52 4.92
N LEU A 321 34.74 0.80 4.69
CA LEU A 321 33.55 1.63 4.53
C LEU A 321 32.85 1.48 3.17
N LYS A 322 31.64 2.02 3.04
CA LYS A 322 30.88 2.02 1.78
C LYS A 322 31.12 3.32 1.00
N ASP A 323 31.17 3.24 -0.32
CA ASP A 323 31.17 4.39 -1.21
C ASP A 323 29.82 5.09 -1.21
N ILE A 324 29.82 6.43 -1.17
CA ILE A 324 28.60 7.19 -1.45
C ILE A 324 28.21 7.03 -2.92
N LYS A 325 26.92 7.21 -3.20
CA LYS A 325 26.40 7.31 -4.56
C LYS A 325 26.52 8.73 -5.06
N ASN A 326 26.65 8.89 -6.38
CA ASN A 326 26.51 10.17 -7.06
C ASN A 326 25.02 10.56 -7.16
N ASP A 327 24.37 10.72 -6.00
CA ASP A 327 22.97 11.10 -5.87
C ASP A 327 22.89 12.24 -4.84
N PRO A 328 22.53 13.47 -5.27
CA PRO A 328 22.48 14.64 -4.39
C PRO A 328 21.36 14.55 -3.34
N ASP A 329 20.36 13.69 -3.55
CA ASP A 329 19.21 13.52 -2.66
C ASP A 329 19.28 12.19 -1.84
N ASN A 330 20.26 11.32 -2.15
CA ASN A 330 20.41 10.02 -1.49
C ASN A 330 21.85 9.46 -1.59
N PRO A 331 22.84 10.11 -0.97
CA PRO A 331 24.24 9.69 -1.06
C PRO A 331 24.49 8.30 -0.46
N PHE A 332 23.63 7.80 0.43
CA PHE A 332 23.74 6.45 1.00
C PHE A 332 23.10 5.37 0.11
N GLY A 333 22.31 5.77 -0.89
CA GLY A 333 21.53 4.87 -1.72
C GLY A 333 20.49 4.05 -0.94
N SER A 334 20.05 4.51 0.24
CA SER A 334 19.02 3.88 1.08
C SER A 334 18.10 4.94 1.68
N LEU A 335 16.81 4.65 1.78
CA LEU A 335 15.86 5.57 2.43
C LEU A 335 16.24 5.73 3.90
N ILE A 336 16.42 6.98 4.31
CA ILE A 336 16.50 7.40 5.71
C ILE A 336 15.07 7.61 6.21
N LYS A 337 14.84 7.44 7.51
CA LYS A 337 13.53 7.67 8.12
C LYS A 337 13.11 9.13 7.87
N GLU A 338 11.92 9.34 7.29
CA GLU A 338 11.45 10.69 6.89
C GLU A 338 11.26 11.61 8.11
N HIS A 339 10.79 11.06 9.23
CA HIS A 339 10.66 11.76 10.51
C HIS A 339 11.65 11.18 11.53
N GLY A 340 12.50 12.02 12.13
CA GLY A 340 13.48 11.60 13.13
C GLY A 340 14.71 10.88 12.57
N GLY A 341 14.76 10.59 11.26
CA GLY A 341 15.92 10.00 10.60
C GLY A 341 17.09 10.95 10.42
N GLN A 342 16.82 12.25 10.27
CA GLN A 342 17.81 13.31 10.36
C GLN A 342 17.44 14.20 11.54
N SER A 343 18.40 14.43 12.44
CA SER A 343 18.21 15.28 13.62
C SER A 343 19.17 16.47 13.63
N TYR A 344 18.85 17.42 14.50
CA TYR A 344 19.63 18.62 14.78
C TYR A 344 19.97 18.67 16.27
N TYR A 345 21.07 19.30 16.62
CA TYR A 345 21.43 19.58 18.02
C TYR A 345 21.73 21.06 18.18
N ASP A 346 21.52 21.57 19.41
CA ASP A 346 21.82 22.96 19.76
C ASP A 346 23.32 23.21 19.61
N ASP A 347 23.67 24.14 18.72
CA ASP A 347 25.05 24.56 18.47
C ASP A 347 25.05 26.08 18.26
N PRO A 348 25.66 26.87 19.17
CA PRO A 348 25.75 28.32 19.02
C PRO A 348 26.35 28.79 17.69
N LYS A 349 27.19 27.96 17.04
CA LYS A 349 27.81 28.24 15.74
C LYS A 349 27.09 27.58 14.57
N GLY A 350 25.95 26.96 14.83
CA GLY A 350 25.21 26.16 13.86
C GLY A 350 24.61 27.00 12.72
N LYS A 351 24.58 26.40 11.54
CA LYS A 351 24.01 27.02 10.33
C LYS A 351 22.49 27.10 10.38
N TYR A 352 21.84 26.18 11.08
CA TYR A 352 20.39 26.05 11.14
C TYR A 352 19.84 26.84 12.33
N THR A 353 18.55 27.16 12.29
CA THR A 353 17.86 27.85 13.38
C THR A 353 16.56 27.11 13.68
N ASP A 354 16.38 26.68 14.92
CA ASP A 354 15.16 26.04 15.40
C ASP A 354 13.96 26.96 15.15
N PRO A 355 12.90 26.51 14.48
CA PRO A 355 11.80 27.39 14.09
C PRO A 355 10.89 27.71 15.28
N VAL A 356 10.96 26.93 16.35
CA VAL A 356 10.12 27.08 17.56
C VAL A 356 10.88 27.87 18.62
N THR A 357 12.14 27.50 18.89
CA THR A 357 12.93 28.07 19.99
C THR A 357 13.88 29.19 19.56
N GLY A 358 14.11 29.37 18.25
CA GLY A 358 15.03 30.37 17.71
C GLY A 358 16.52 30.08 17.94
N LYS A 359 16.87 28.95 18.56
CA LYS A 359 18.26 28.58 18.85
C LYS A 359 19.02 28.19 17.58
N LYS A 360 20.33 28.47 17.56
CA LYS A 360 21.23 27.97 16.52
C LYS A 360 21.47 26.48 16.67
N GLN A 361 21.47 25.79 15.53
CA GLN A 361 21.52 24.33 15.46
C GLN A 361 22.47 23.86 14.37
N SER A 362 23.12 22.73 14.62
CA SER A 362 23.92 21.98 13.65
C SER A 362 23.26 20.65 13.33
N LEU A 363 23.61 20.11 12.16
CA LEU A 363 23.08 18.83 11.69
C LEU A 363 23.80 17.69 12.42
N SER A 364 23.04 16.71 12.93
CA SER A 364 23.64 15.47 13.46
C SER A 364 24.36 14.69 12.36
N LEU A 365 25.48 14.06 12.71
CA LEU A 365 26.21 13.14 11.82
C LEU A 365 25.47 11.81 11.63
N ILE A 366 24.46 11.54 12.46
CA ILE A 366 23.70 10.30 12.44
C ILE A 366 22.46 10.44 11.58
N ASN A 367 22.37 9.57 10.58
CA ASN A 367 21.16 9.34 9.81
C ASN A 367 20.52 8.00 10.20
N LYS A 368 19.39 8.03 10.89
CA LYS A 368 18.68 6.81 11.34
C LYS A 368 17.81 6.25 10.22
N ARG A 369 17.97 4.96 9.94
CA ARG A 369 17.03 4.17 9.12
C ARG A 369 15.90 3.60 9.98
N ALA A 370 16.23 3.17 11.19
CA ALA A 370 15.32 2.65 12.20
C ALA A 370 15.95 2.88 13.59
N GLU A 371 15.12 3.02 14.62
CA GLU A 371 15.55 3.21 16.01
C GLU A 371 14.72 2.36 16.97
N GLU A 372 15.17 2.29 18.23
CA GLU A 372 14.51 1.55 19.31
C GLU A 372 12.98 1.77 19.31
N GLY A 373 12.21 0.68 19.14
CA GLY A 373 10.75 0.69 19.01
C GLY A 373 10.22 0.39 17.60
N ASP A 374 11.01 0.62 16.54
CA ASP A 374 10.58 0.45 15.15
C ASP A 374 10.48 -1.03 14.69
N TRP A 375 11.11 -1.98 15.41
CA TRP A 375 11.13 -3.41 15.07
C TRP A 375 9.99 -4.21 15.71
N GLY A 376 9.40 -3.70 16.79
CA GLY A 376 8.29 -4.36 17.51
C GLY A 376 6.94 -4.39 16.76
N GLU A 377 6.77 -3.55 15.73
CA GLU A 377 5.50 -3.35 15.01
C GLU A 377 5.18 -4.38 13.92
N TRP A 378 6.02 -5.41 13.75
CA TRP A 378 5.85 -6.38 12.67
C TRP A 378 4.69 -7.35 12.92
N SER A 379 4.19 -7.97 11.84
CA SER A 379 2.99 -8.82 11.88
C SER A 379 3.07 -9.86 13.00
N LYS A 380 2.04 -9.88 13.84
CA LYS A 380 1.89 -10.82 14.97
C LYS A 380 1.54 -12.24 14.50
N THR A 381 1.25 -12.50 13.22
CA THR A 381 0.83 -13.84 12.74
C THR A 381 2.00 -14.82 12.59
N LEU A 382 1.73 -16.14 12.69
CA LEU A 382 2.73 -17.17 12.44
C LEU A 382 2.87 -17.52 10.94
N PRO A 383 4.07 -17.39 10.33
CA PRO A 383 4.28 -17.80 8.94
C PRO A 383 4.22 -19.31 8.74
N SER A 384 3.63 -19.74 7.63
CA SER A 384 3.60 -21.15 7.22
C SER A 384 5.01 -21.74 7.02
N GLN A 385 5.99 -20.93 6.61
CA GLN A 385 7.39 -21.35 6.45
C GLN A 385 7.98 -21.96 7.73
N PHE A 386 7.57 -21.46 8.90
CA PHE A 386 7.97 -22.00 10.20
C PHE A 386 7.03 -23.07 10.69
N LEU A 387 5.74 -22.75 10.77
CA LEU A 387 4.78 -23.60 11.46
C LEU A 387 4.64 -24.97 10.77
N SER A 388 4.72 -25.04 9.43
CA SER A 388 4.68 -26.30 8.67
C SER A 388 5.80 -27.28 9.00
N LYS A 389 6.91 -26.80 9.58
CA LYS A 389 8.06 -27.61 9.99
C LYS A 389 8.00 -28.02 11.47
N GLN A 390 6.94 -27.61 12.19
CA GLN A 390 6.73 -27.94 13.60
C GLN A 390 5.87 -29.20 13.75
N SER A 391 5.64 -29.64 14.99
CA SER A 391 4.78 -30.79 15.27
C SER A 391 3.36 -30.60 14.73
N LEU A 392 2.74 -31.69 14.24
CA LEU A 392 1.36 -31.66 13.74
C LEU A 392 0.36 -31.14 14.79
N SER A 393 0.61 -31.41 16.06
CA SER A 393 -0.20 -30.89 17.17
C SER A 393 -0.16 -29.35 17.22
N LEU A 394 1.03 -28.76 17.12
CA LEU A 394 1.18 -27.30 17.11
C LEU A 394 0.53 -26.68 15.86
N ILE A 395 0.70 -27.31 14.69
CA ILE A 395 0.08 -26.89 13.43
C ILE A 395 -1.44 -26.84 13.57
N LYS A 396 -2.06 -27.95 13.96
CA LYS A 396 -3.53 -28.05 14.11
C LYS A 396 -4.07 -27.05 15.13
N LYS A 397 -3.36 -26.87 16.23
CA LYS A 397 -3.73 -25.93 17.29
C LYS A 397 -3.75 -24.48 16.78
N GLN A 398 -2.68 -24.03 16.11
CA GLN A 398 -2.59 -22.63 15.68
C GLN A 398 -3.43 -22.30 14.46
N LEU A 399 -3.59 -23.24 13.53
CA LEU A 399 -4.55 -23.08 12.44
C LEU A 399 -5.99 -23.11 12.95
N GLY A 400 -6.29 -23.97 13.93
CA GLY A 400 -7.60 -24.03 14.57
C GLY A 400 -7.98 -22.74 15.29
N LEU A 401 -7.04 -22.14 16.03
CA LEU A 401 -7.23 -20.82 16.64
C LEU A 401 -7.48 -19.75 15.57
N ALA A 402 -6.69 -19.70 14.49
CA ALA A 402 -6.91 -18.74 13.40
C ALA A 402 -8.28 -18.89 12.73
N THR A 403 -8.74 -20.13 12.51
CA THR A 403 -10.09 -20.39 11.98
C THR A 403 -11.17 -19.93 12.95
N ALA A 404 -11.05 -20.24 14.24
CA ALA A 404 -12.01 -19.84 15.26
C ALA A 404 -12.09 -18.30 15.40
N ASP A 405 -10.94 -17.63 15.33
CA ASP A 405 -10.85 -16.17 15.36
C ASP A 405 -11.61 -15.54 14.19
N LYS A 406 -11.45 -16.10 12.98
CA LYS A 406 -12.17 -15.64 11.78
C LYS A 406 -13.66 -15.96 11.82
N GLN A 407 -14.05 -17.10 12.38
CA GLN A 407 -15.47 -17.40 12.61
C GLN A 407 -16.11 -16.39 13.59
N SER A 408 -15.44 -16.06 14.70
CA SER A 408 -15.93 -15.06 15.65
C SER A 408 -16.10 -13.69 15.00
N GLU A 409 -15.12 -13.26 14.20
CA GLU A 409 -15.21 -12.00 13.46
C GLU A 409 -16.41 -12.01 12.48
N PHE A 410 -16.63 -13.11 11.76
CA PHE A 410 -17.79 -13.26 10.89
C PHE A 410 -19.11 -13.15 11.66
N ASP A 411 -19.24 -13.90 12.76
CA ASP A 411 -20.46 -13.92 13.58
C ASP A 411 -20.75 -12.52 14.18
N GLU A 412 -19.71 -11.81 14.62
CA GLU A 412 -19.81 -10.43 15.11
C GLU A 412 -20.30 -9.47 14.00
N ILE A 413 -19.76 -9.59 12.79
CA ILE A 413 -20.21 -8.78 11.65
C ILE A 413 -21.67 -9.12 11.29
N CYS A 414 -22.04 -10.41 11.34
CA CYS A 414 -23.40 -10.86 11.08
C CYS A 414 -24.41 -10.32 12.10
N SER A 415 -23.99 -10.08 13.35
CA SER A 415 -24.84 -9.51 14.41
C SER A 415 -25.13 -8.01 14.26
N LEU A 416 -24.43 -7.30 13.37
CA LEU A 416 -24.59 -5.86 13.20
C LEU A 416 -25.98 -5.50 12.67
N THR A 417 -26.59 -4.50 13.28
CA THR A 417 -27.94 -4.02 12.94
C THR A 417 -27.96 -3.09 11.74
N ASN A 418 -26.88 -2.30 11.53
CA ASN A 418 -26.81 -1.38 10.40
C ASN A 418 -26.42 -2.12 9.11
N PRO A 419 -27.33 -2.21 8.12
CA PRO A 419 -27.10 -3.06 6.94
C PRO A 419 -25.97 -2.56 6.04
N THR A 420 -25.75 -1.25 5.92
CA THR A 420 -24.70 -0.68 5.06
C THR A 420 -23.31 -0.88 5.66
N VAL A 421 -23.19 -0.77 6.99
CA VAL A 421 -21.96 -1.06 7.72
C VAL A 421 -21.64 -2.55 7.65
N LYS A 422 -22.65 -3.41 7.90
CA LYS A 422 -22.54 -4.86 7.76
C LYS A 422 -22.03 -5.26 6.38
N LYS A 423 -22.61 -4.73 5.28
CA LYS A 423 -22.12 -4.99 3.91
C LYS A 423 -20.66 -4.61 3.70
N THR A 424 -20.26 -3.44 4.20
CA THR A 424 -18.89 -2.94 4.05
C THR A 424 -17.89 -3.83 4.77
N LEU A 425 -18.23 -4.26 5.99
CA LEU A 425 -17.41 -5.16 6.80
C LEU A 425 -17.39 -6.59 6.24
N LEU A 426 -18.52 -7.13 5.78
CA LEU A 426 -18.59 -8.44 5.13
C LEU A 426 -17.74 -8.49 3.86
N LYS A 427 -17.73 -7.41 3.06
CA LYS A 427 -16.87 -7.32 1.89
C LYS A 427 -15.39 -7.37 2.27
N SER A 428 -14.98 -6.52 3.22
CA SER A 428 -13.59 -6.51 3.70
C SER A 428 -13.19 -7.87 4.26
N PHE A 429 -14.07 -8.48 5.06
CA PHE A 429 -13.85 -9.79 5.67
C PHE A 429 -13.69 -10.89 4.60
N ALA A 430 -14.51 -10.89 3.55
CA ALA A 430 -14.41 -11.87 2.47
C ALA A 430 -13.07 -11.74 1.71
N ASP A 431 -12.63 -10.51 1.44
CA ASP A 431 -11.35 -10.24 0.78
C ASP A 431 -10.16 -10.68 1.68
N ASP A 432 -10.25 -10.43 2.99
CA ASP A 432 -9.26 -10.87 3.98
C ASP A 432 -9.19 -12.41 4.10
N CYS A 433 -10.34 -13.10 4.05
CA CYS A 433 -10.39 -14.56 4.07
C CYS A 433 -9.78 -15.19 2.81
N ASP A 434 -10.06 -14.64 1.61
CA ASP A 434 -9.42 -15.10 0.38
C ASP A 434 -7.90 -14.91 0.45
N SER A 435 -7.44 -13.77 0.97
CA SER A 435 -6.02 -13.48 1.20
C SER A 435 -5.40 -14.47 2.20
N ALA A 436 -6.08 -14.74 3.32
CA ALA A 436 -5.63 -15.69 4.34
C ALA A 436 -5.48 -17.12 3.79
N ALA A 437 -6.39 -17.55 2.91
CA ALA A 437 -6.30 -18.85 2.23
C ALA A 437 -5.01 -18.98 1.40
N VAL A 438 -4.56 -17.89 0.75
CA VAL A 438 -3.31 -17.85 -0.03
C VAL A 438 -2.07 -17.74 0.87
N HIS A 439 -2.13 -16.91 1.91
CA HIS A 439 -0.97 -16.65 2.76
C HIS A 439 -0.67 -17.77 3.76
N LEU A 440 -1.69 -18.53 4.17
CA LEU A 440 -1.59 -19.67 5.09
C LEU A 440 -0.97 -19.28 6.45
N GLN A 441 -1.24 -18.06 6.91
CA GLN A 441 -0.76 -17.58 8.20
C GLN A 441 -1.64 -18.13 9.33
N ALA A 442 -1.01 -18.55 10.42
CA ALA A 442 -1.70 -19.06 11.59
C ALA A 442 -1.76 -18.02 12.72
N ALA A 443 -2.52 -18.34 13.77
CA ALA A 443 -2.59 -17.51 14.96
C ALA A 443 -1.19 -17.36 15.58
N ALA A 444 -0.95 -16.22 16.23
CA ALA A 444 0.28 -15.97 16.96
C ALA A 444 0.54 -17.05 18.01
N LEU A 445 1.75 -17.18 18.54
CA LEU A 445 2.01 -17.83 19.82
C LEU A 445 1.96 -16.84 20.98
N PRO A 446 1.67 -17.28 22.22
CA PRO A 446 1.74 -16.44 23.40
C PRO A 446 3.08 -15.70 23.49
N ARG A 447 3.03 -14.38 23.70
CA ARG A 447 4.19 -13.50 23.90
C ARG A 447 5.23 -13.52 22.76
N GLN A 448 4.87 -14.02 21.57
CA GLN A 448 5.78 -13.96 20.44
C GLN A 448 5.96 -12.52 19.97
N LYS A 449 7.19 -12.08 19.72
CA LYS A 449 7.50 -10.74 19.22
C LYS A 449 8.75 -10.75 18.33
N TYR A 450 8.81 -9.84 17.36
CA TYR A 450 10.04 -9.57 16.65
C TYR A 450 10.96 -8.71 17.51
N GLN A 451 12.25 -9.04 17.50
CA GLN A 451 13.29 -8.27 18.17
C GLN A 451 14.54 -8.18 17.30
N VAL A 452 15.21 -7.03 17.32
CA VAL A 452 16.52 -6.85 16.68
C VAL A 452 17.59 -7.56 17.50
N ILE A 453 18.55 -8.21 16.83
CA ILE A 453 19.65 -8.89 17.52
C ILE A 453 20.82 -7.93 17.76
N LEU A 454 21.35 -7.94 18.98
CA LEU A 454 22.53 -7.18 19.39
C LEU A 454 23.59 -8.14 19.94
N PRO A 455 24.89 -7.89 19.68
CA PRO A 455 25.95 -8.80 20.08
C PRO A 455 26.30 -8.64 21.54
N LEU A 456 26.44 -9.78 22.22
CA LEU A 456 27.02 -9.87 23.56
C LEU A 456 28.20 -10.85 23.51
N THR A 457 29.38 -10.39 23.93
CA THR A 457 30.60 -11.19 23.84
C THR A 457 30.85 -12.04 25.07
N THR A 458 30.22 -11.73 26.20
CA THR A 458 30.39 -12.44 27.47
C THR A 458 29.29 -13.45 27.78
N ILE A 459 28.23 -13.49 26.97
CA ILE A 459 27.10 -14.40 27.19
C ILE A 459 27.41 -15.83 26.74
N LYS A 460 26.92 -16.82 27.50
CA LYS A 460 27.08 -18.25 27.18
C LYS A 460 26.26 -18.66 25.97
N ASP A 461 26.71 -19.72 25.27
CA ASP A 461 26.07 -20.27 24.08
C ASP A 461 24.62 -20.72 24.28
N ASN A 462 24.24 -21.10 25.50
CA ASN A 462 22.90 -21.55 25.83
C ASN A 462 22.05 -20.47 26.54
N GLU A 463 22.53 -19.23 26.60
CA GLU A 463 21.88 -18.11 27.28
C GLU A 463 21.57 -16.95 26.31
N VAL A 464 20.61 -16.13 26.70
CA VAL A 464 20.20 -14.92 25.97
C VAL A 464 19.83 -13.81 26.95
N TYR A 465 20.18 -12.55 26.63
CA TYR A 465 19.70 -11.40 27.39
C TYR A 465 18.43 -10.87 26.72
N ALA A 466 17.29 -11.05 27.37
CA ALA A 466 15.98 -10.78 26.78
C ALA A 466 15.02 -10.22 27.84
N PRO A 467 15.19 -8.96 28.28
CA PRO A 467 14.45 -8.36 29.39
C PRO A 467 12.93 -8.25 29.17
N ASN A 468 12.47 -8.32 27.92
CA ASN A 468 11.05 -8.46 27.58
C ASN A 468 10.46 -9.85 27.93
N TYR A 469 11.32 -10.76 28.39
CA TYR A 469 11.00 -12.12 28.81
C TYR A 469 11.44 -12.37 30.25
N LYS A 470 10.81 -13.35 30.90
CA LYS A 470 11.04 -13.67 32.31
C LYS A 470 12.39 -14.35 32.47
N ASP A 471 13.17 -13.87 33.44
CA ASP A 471 14.45 -14.48 33.79
C ASP A 471 14.29 -15.98 34.09
N GLY A 472 15.19 -16.79 33.54
CA GLY A 472 15.20 -18.25 33.68
C GLY A 472 14.23 -19.02 32.77
N GLU A 473 13.32 -18.37 32.03
CA GLU A 473 12.51 -19.06 31.02
C GLU A 473 13.33 -19.36 29.75
N THR A 474 12.82 -20.24 28.89
CA THR A 474 13.47 -20.57 27.61
C THR A 474 12.71 -19.96 26.44
N VAL A 475 13.45 -19.47 25.45
CA VAL A 475 12.92 -18.86 24.23
C VAL A 475 13.54 -19.51 22.99
N ALA A 476 12.73 -19.70 21.94
CA ALA A 476 13.20 -20.03 20.61
C ALA A 476 13.41 -18.77 19.78
N LEU A 477 14.50 -18.71 19.01
CA LEU A 477 14.78 -17.61 18.09
C LEU A 477 14.62 -18.09 16.65
N ILE A 478 13.86 -17.34 15.83
CA ILE A 478 13.62 -17.69 14.43
C ILE A 478 13.94 -16.46 13.57
N ARG A 479 14.94 -16.56 12.70
CA ARG A 479 15.18 -15.59 11.62
C ARG A 479 14.50 -16.07 10.35
N TYR A 480 13.92 -15.16 9.57
CA TYR A 480 13.31 -15.52 8.28
C TYR A 480 14.13 -14.97 7.12
N PRO A 481 14.25 -15.72 6.00
CA PRO A 481 13.80 -17.11 5.82
C PRO A 481 14.66 -18.09 6.64
N HIS A 482 14.11 -19.25 7.02
CA HIS A 482 14.89 -20.32 7.68
C HIS A 482 14.78 -21.65 6.94
N GLY A 483 15.88 -22.41 6.93
CA GLY A 483 16.03 -23.71 6.30
C GLY A 483 15.26 -24.81 7.03
N GLY A 484 15.25 -24.82 8.36
CA GLY A 484 14.56 -25.86 9.12
C GLY A 484 14.60 -25.66 10.62
N THR A 485 14.24 -26.70 11.37
CA THR A 485 14.29 -26.69 12.84
C THR A 485 15.71 -26.69 13.39
N PHE A 486 16.71 -27.06 12.57
CA PHE A 486 18.13 -27.02 12.92
C PHE A 486 18.70 -25.59 13.07
N GLU A 487 18.08 -24.59 12.44
CA GLU A 487 18.46 -23.17 12.54
C GLU A 487 17.81 -22.44 13.73
N ILE A 488 17.04 -23.14 14.55
CA ILE A 488 16.24 -22.55 15.64
C ILE A 488 16.94 -22.82 16.98
N PRO A 489 17.75 -21.89 17.51
CA PRO A 489 18.28 -22.04 18.86
C PRO A 489 17.17 -21.88 19.91
N ILE A 490 17.23 -22.70 20.95
CA ILE A 490 16.43 -22.56 22.18
C ILE A 490 17.39 -22.18 23.30
N LEU A 491 17.22 -20.98 23.84
CA LEU A 491 18.15 -20.34 24.77
C LEU A 491 17.44 -20.01 26.08
N LYS A 492 18.18 -20.04 27.19
CA LYS A 492 17.68 -19.66 28.51
C LYS A 492 17.86 -18.14 28.72
N VAL A 493 16.80 -17.46 29.12
CA VAL A 493 16.83 -16.02 29.42
C VAL A 493 17.65 -15.78 30.69
N ASN A 494 18.66 -14.92 30.60
CA ASN A 494 19.49 -14.45 31.70
C ASN A 494 19.52 -12.91 31.69
N ASN A 495 18.61 -12.29 32.45
CA ASN A 495 18.48 -10.83 32.53
C ASN A 495 19.41 -10.21 33.59
N LYS A 496 20.29 -11.00 34.20
CA LYS A 496 21.25 -10.55 35.21
C LYS A 496 22.59 -10.11 34.61
N LEU A 497 22.80 -10.35 33.32
CA LEU A 497 24.05 -10.05 32.63
C LEU A 497 24.32 -8.53 32.56
N ALA A 498 25.46 -8.10 33.11
CA ALA A 498 25.85 -6.68 33.15
C ALA A 498 26.09 -6.09 31.75
N GLU A 499 26.70 -6.87 30.83
CA GLU A 499 26.90 -6.45 29.43
C GLU A 499 25.56 -6.14 28.74
N GLY A 500 24.57 -7.02 28.91
CA GLY A 500 23.23 -6.84 28.34
C GLY A 500 22.57 -5.55 28.81
N LYS A 501 22.65 -5.25 30.11
CA LYS A 501 22.12 -4.00 30.68
C LYS A 501 22.80 -2.75 30.12
N ARG A 502 24.10 -2.81 29.89
CA ARG A 502 24.88 -1.68 29.36
C ARG A 502 24.58 -1.41 27.88
N VAL A 503 24.46 -2.47 27.08
CA VAL A 503 24.28 -2.37 25.62
C VAL A 503 22.81 -2.15 25.23
N LEU A 504 21.88 -2.87 25.86
CA LEU A 504 20.45 -2.83 25.51
C LEU A 504 19.60 -2.02 26.49
N GLY A 505 20.10 -1.75 27.70
CA GLY A 505 19.28 -1.22 28.80
C GLY A 505 18.53 -2.31 29.57
N ASN A 506 17.79 -1.88 30.60
CA ASN A 506 17.00 -2.79 31.46
C ASN A 506 15.62 -3.11 30.88
N THR A 507 15.08 -2.24 30.01
CA THR A 507 13.75 -2.34 29.42
C THR A 507 13.76 -1.91 27.95
N PRO A 508 14.59 -2.55 27.09
CA PRO A 508 14.62 -2.26 25.66
C PRO A 508 13.24 -2.49 25.05
N ALA A 509 12.84 -1.60 24.15
CA ALA A 509 11.53 -1.71 23.49
C ALA A 509 11.40 -3.01 22.67
N ASP A 510 12.44 -3.38 21.92
CA ASP A 510 12.36 -4.41 20.87
C ASP A 510 13.71 -5.05 20.49
N ALA A 511 14.61 -5.27 21.45
CA ALA A 511 15.91 -5.90 21.22
C ALA A 511 16.22 -7.10 22.11
N ILE A 512 17.05 -7.99 21.58
CA ILE A 512 17.57 -9.20 22.24
C ILE A 512 19.09 -9.31 22.07
N GLY A 513 19.78 -9.69 23.14
CA GLY A 513 21.24 -9.84 23.15
C GLY A 513 21.67 -11.30 23.03
N ILE A 514 22.42 -11.64 21.98
CA ILE A 514 22.95 -13.00 21.71
C ILE A 514 24.44 -12.98 21.38
N ASN A 515 25.10 -14.14 21.44
CA ASN A 515 26.47 -14.28 20.95
C ASN A 515 26.53 -14.63 19.46
N LYS A 516 27.74 -14.50 18.88
CA LYS A 516 28.02 -14.77 17.46
C LYS A 516 27.65 -16.19 17.02
N LYS A 517 27.90 -17.19 17.86
CA LYS A 517 27.59 -18.60 17.54
C LYS A 517 26.08 -18.81 17.32
N ASN A 518 25.24 -18.18 18.13
CA ASN A 518 23.79 -18.23 17.94
C ASN A 518 23.34 -17.44 16.72
N ALA A 519 23.97 -16.30 16.42
CA ALA A 519 23.72 -15.55 15.20
C ALA A 519 24.05 -16.39 13.95
N ASP A 520 25.16 -17.12 13.96
CA ASP A 520 25.55 -18.02 12.87
C ASP A 520 24.54 -19.14 12.62
N ARG A 521 24.02 -19.73 13.70
CA ARG A 521 22.96 -20.75 13.60
C ARG A 521 21.66 -20.21 12.99
N LEU A 522 21.39 -18.91 13.14
CA LEU A 522 20.23 -18.22 12.58
C LEU A 522 20.41 -17.87 11.09
N SER A 523 20.85 -18.85 10.29
CA SER A 523 21.13 -18.68 8.86
C SER A 523 22.21 -17.62 8.59
N GLY A 524 23.29 -17.62 9.38
CA GLY A 524 24.40 -16.68 9.23
C GLY A 524 23.99 -15.22 9.49
N ALA A 525 23.23 -14.97 10.56
CA ALA A 525 22.80 -13.62 10.91
C ALA A 525 24.00 -12.73 11.30
N ASP A 526 23.91 -11.44 10.97
CA ASP A 526 24.87 -10.43 11.38
C ASP A 526 24.23 -9.43 12.36
N PHE A 527 25.02 -8.52 12.92
CA PHE A 527 24.53 -7.52 13.88
C PHE A 527 24.31 -6.15 13.23
N ASP A 528 24.07 -6.11 11.91
CA ASP A 528 23.88 -4.85 11.17
C ASP A 528 22.43 -4.33 11.18
N GLY A 529 21.53 -5.10 11.83
CA GLY A 529 20.10 -4.83 11.97
C GLY A 529 19.21 -6.04 11.66
N ASP A 530 19.75 -7.26 11.64
CA ASP A 530 18.97 -8.49 11.56
C ASP A 530 18.01 -8.63 12.75
N THR A 531 16.91 -9.34 12.51
CA THR A 531 15.83 -9.50 13.49
C THR A 531 15.43 -10.97 13.61
N VAL A 532 14.96 -11.35 14.79
CA VAL A 532 14.38 -12.67 15.06
C VAL A 532 12.98 -12.54 15.64
N MET A 533 12.10 -13.49 15.30
CA MET A 533 10.91 -13.75 16.07
C MET A 533 11.30 -14.58 17.30
N VAL A 534 10.99 -14.05 18.49
CA VAL A 534 11.30 -14.67 19.78
C VAL A 534 10.03 -15.29 20.35
N ILE A 535 10.09 -16.57 20.74
CA ILE A 535 8.93 -17.34 21.21
C ILE A 535 9.26 -18.02 22.55
N PRO A 536 8.58 -17.69 23.65
CA PRO A 536 8.69 -18.45 24.90
C PRO A 536 8.19 -19.88 24.75
N CYS A 537 9.06 -20.86 24.96
CA CYS A 537 8.76 -22.26 24.68
C CYS A 537 9.54 -23.22 25.58
N ASN A 538 9.15 -24.48 25.59
CA ASN A 538 9.93 -25.63 26.10
C ASN A 538 10.33 -25.60 27.59
N SER A 539 9.96 -24.56 28.35
CA SER A 539 10.08 -24.56 29.81
C SER A 539 8.98 -25.41 30.45
N SER A 540 9.15 -25.81 31.71
CA SER A 540 8.12 -26.52 32.50
C SER A 540 6.83 -25.71 32.63
N LYS A 541 6.94 -24.37 32.57
CA LYS A 541 5.82 -23.42 32.66
C LYS A 541 5.21 -23.08 31.29
N SER A 542 5.84 -23.47 30.18
CA SER A 542 5.34 -23.18 28.83
C SER A 542 4.57 -24.36 28.23
N LYS A 543 3.32 -24.10 27.84
CA LYS A 543 2.49 -25.02 27.04
C LYS A 543 2.86 -25.02 25.54
N VAL A 544 3.81 -24.17 25.14
CA VAL A 544 4.32 -24.11 23.77
C VAL A 544 5.53 -25.02 23.64
N LYS A 545 5.45 -25.98 22.72
CA LYS A 545 6.57 -26.87 22.38
C LYS A 545 7.03 -26.58 20.95
N ILE A 546 8.24 -26.02 20.83
CA ILE A 546 8.91 -25.76 19.56
C ILE A 546 9.94 -26.86 19.32
N THR A 547 9.92 -27.39 18.09
CA THR A 547 10.91 -28.34 17.60
C THR A 547 12.17 -27.61 17.18
N SER A 548 13.29 -27.97 17.80
CA SER A 548 14.65 -27.57 17.43
C SER A 548 15.48 -28.83 17.22
N ALA A 549 16.19 -28.93 16.10
CA ALA A 549 17.15 -30.01 15.83
C ALA A 549 18.59 -29.52 16.03
N HIS A 550 19.56 -30.42 16.11
CA HIS A 550 20.98 -30.06 16.08
C HIS A 550 21.34 -29.41 14.74
N SER A 551 22.38 -28.58 14.72
CA SER A 551 22.93 -28.05 13.48
C SER A 551 23.33 -29.20 12.55
N LEU A 552 23.05 -29.08 11.26
CA LEU A 552 23.43 -30.11 10.30
C LEU A 552 24.96 -30.20 10.22
N LYS A 553 25.53 -31.38 10.45
CA LYS A 553 26.99 -31.60 10.39
C LYS A 553 27.62 -31.10 9.09
N GLY A 554 26.89 -31.24 7.97
CA GLY A 554 27.35 -30.77 6.67
C GLY A 554 27.41 -29.24 6.50
N LEU A 555 27.08 -28.46 7.53
CA LEU A 555 27.20 -27.00 7.56
C LEU A 555 28.36 -26.52 8.46
N GLU A 556 28.97 -27.42 9.22
CA GLU A 556 30.13 -27.09 10.05
C GLU A 556 31.28 -26.60 9.15
N ASP A 557 31.90 -25.48 9.53
CA ASP A 557 33.02 -24.83 8.83
C ASP A 557 32.79 -24.44 7.36
N PHE A 558 31.54 -24.45 6.89
CA PHE A 558 31.22 -24.07 5.52
C PHE A 558 31.15 -22.54 5.35
N ASP A 559 32.21 -21.94 4.79
CA ASP A 559 32.22 -20.53 4.36
C ASP A 559 31.91 -20.39 2.86
N THR A 560 30.94 -19.54 2.53
CA THR A 560 30.45 -19.36 1.16
C THR A 560 31.48 -18.68 0.25
N LYS A 561 32.32 -17.79 0.79
CA LYS A 561 33.30 -17.01 0.03
C LYS A 561 34.54 -17.84 -0.24
N ASP A 562 35.01 -18.58 0.75
CA ASP A 562 36.15 -19.47 0.58
C ASP A 562 35.80 -20.60 -0.40
N ALA A 563 34.58 -21.13 -0.32
CA ALA A 563 34.14 -22.20 -1.21
C ALA A 563 33.85 -21.72 -2.64
N TYR A 564 33.20 -20.56 -2.82
CA TYR A 564 32.63 -20.15 -4.12
C TYR A 564 33.03 -18.75 -4.60
N GLY A 565 34.04 -18.13 -3.99
CA GLY A 565 34.53 -16.81 -4.38
C GLY A 565 35.15 -16.76 -5.79
N PRO A 566 35.16 -15.58 -6.43
CA PRO A 566 35.85 -15.38 -7.70
C PRO A 566 37.38 -15.36 -7.52
N ASP A 567 38.12 -15.71 -8.58
CA ASP A 567 39.59 -15.62 -8.64
C ASP A 567 40.08 -14.16 -8.50
N SER A 568 39.23 -13.18 -8.86
CA SER A 568 39.53 -11.76 -8.81
C SER A 568 38.32 -10.94 -8.38
N SER A 569 38.58 -9.81 -7.73
CA SER A 569 37.56 -8.84 -7.32
C SER A 569 36.98 -8.05 -8.49
N LYS A 570 37.63 -8.05 -9.65
CA LYS A 570 37.20 -7.35 -10.86
C LYS A 570 36.58 -8.32 -11.87
N PRO A 571 35.51 -7.91 -12.60
CA PRO A 571 34.96 -8.73 -13.66
C PRO A 571 35.99 -8.90 -14.78
N VAL A 572 36.07 -10.10 -15.33
CA VAL A 572 36.89 -10.38 -16.52
C VAL A 572 36.23 -9.87 -17.81
N LYS A 573 34.91 -9.69 -17.77
CA LYS A 573 34.11 -9.17 -18.88
C LYS A 573 32.85 -8.49 -18.37
N VAL A 574 32.46 -7.40 -19.01
CA VAL A 574 31.14 -6.78 -18.87
C VAL A 574 30.51 -6.74 -20.26
N ASP A 575 29.29 -7.26 -20.41
CA ASP A 575 28.59 -7.22 -21.70
C ASP A 575 27.89 -5.88 -21.95
N SER A 576 27.35 -5.70 -23.16
CA SER A 576 26.62 -4.49 -23.57
C SER A 576 25.34 -4.22 -22.77
N LYS A 577 24.91 -5.15 -21.91
CA LYS A 577 23.76 -5.02 -21.01
C LYS A 577 24.19 -4.82 -19.56
N GLY A 578 25.49 -4.54 -19.32
CA GLY A 578 26.05 -4.32 -17.99
C GLY A 578 26.15 -5.59 -17.15
N LYS A 579 26.06 -6.79 -17.75
CA LYS A 579 26.23 -8.04 -17.00
C LYS A 579 27.72 -8.30 -16.80
N GLU A 580 28.09 -8.46 -15.54
CA GLU A 580 29.45 -8.79 -15.13
C GLU A 580 29.69 -10.30 -15.15
N TYR A 581 30.86 -10.68 -15.64
CA TYR A 581 31.36 -12.05 -15.67
C TYR A 581 32.65 -12.13 -14.87
N TYR A 582 32.77 -13.18 -14.07
CA TYR A 582 33.92 -13.46 -13.20
C TYR A 582 34.48 -14.84 -13.55
N THR A 583 35.71 -15.12 -13.11
CA THR A 583 36.31 -16.45 -13.21
C THR A 583 36.43 -17.10 -11.85
N ARG A 584 36.30 -18.42 -11.82
CA ARG A 584 36.68 -19.27 -10.69
C ARG A 584 37.35 -20.51 -11.24
N ASN A 585 38.55 -20.82 -10.76
CA ASN A 585 39.33 -21.98 -11.22
C ASN A 585 39.43 -22.05 -12.77
N GLY A 586 39.61 -20.89 -13.41
CA GLY A 586 39.73 -20.78 -14.87
C GLY A 586 38.42 -20.91 -15.66
N ARG A 587 37.26 -21.04 -15.00
CA ARG A 587 35.94 -21.07 -15.64
C ARG A 587 35.20 -19.75 -15.48
N THR A 588 34.68 -19.22 -16.58
CA THR A 588 33.91 -17.97 -16.59
C THR A 588 32.44 -18.20 -16.24
N TYR A 589 31.89 -17.43 -15.32
CA TYR A 589 30.48 -17.45 -14.93
C TYR A 589 29.89 -16.04 -14.82
N GLN A 590 28.57 -15.93 -14.95
CA GLN A 590 27.86 -14.66 -14.84
C GLN A 590 27.52 -14.37 -13.37
N ARG A 591 27.75 -13.14 -12.92
CA ARG A 591 27.28 -12.68 -11.61
C ARG A 591 25.76 -12.77 -11.51
N MET A 592 25.26 -13.27 -10.37
CA MET A 592 23.84 -13.35 -10.09
C MET A 592 23.22 -11.95 -9.95
N THR A 593 22.07 -11.71 -10.60
CA THR A 593 21.35 -10.43 -10.57
C THR A 593 19.95 -10.51 -9.95
N ASN A 594 19.47 -11.72 -9.63
CA ASN A 594 18.09 -12.02 -9.27
C ASN A 594 17.96 -12.76 -7.92
N THR A 595 18.68 -12.29 -6.89
CA THR A 595 18.76 -12.90 -5.54
C THR A 595 17.42 -13.33 -4.97
N GLN A 596 16.40 -12.46 -4.99
CA GLN A 596 15.08 -12.78 -4.43
C GLN A 596 14.41 -13.98 -5.12
N THR A 597 14.56 -14.09 -6.44
CA THR A 597 13.98 -15.21 -7.21
C THR A 597 14.69 -16.51 -6.90
N GLU A 598 16.03 -16.52 -6.86
CA GLU A 598 16.80 -17.72 -6.55
C GLU A 598 16.61 -18.14 -5.08
N MET A 599 16.58 -17.19 -4.14
CA MET A 599 16.20 -17.43 -2.73
C MET A 599 14.81 -18.06 -2.61
N GLY A 600 13.84 -17.56 -3.38
CA GLY A 600 12.48 -18.12 -3.41
C GLY A 600 12.47 -19.57 -3.92
N LYS A 601 13.22 -19.88 -4.98
CA LYS A 601 13.32 -21.24 -5.53
C LYS A 601 13.94 -22.22 -4.53
N ILE A 602 15.09 -21.87 -3.93
CA ILE A 602 15.78 -22.76 -2.99
C ILE A 602 15.00 -22.89 -1.68
N SER A 603 14.36 -21.82 -1.18
CA SER A 603 13.48 -21.89 0.00
C SER A 603 12.26 -22.80 -0.23
N ASN A 604 11.67 -22.76 -1.44
CA ASN A 604 10.58 -23.66 -1.80
C ASN A 604 11.06 -25.11 -1.86
N LEU A 605 12.24 -25.36 -2.45
CA LEU A 605 12.84 -26.70 -2.47
C LEU A 605 13.07 -27.24 -1.05
N ILE A 606 13.69 -26.46 -0.16
CA ILE A 606 13.93 -26.87 1.23
C ILE A 606 12.61 -27.15 1.97
N THR A 607 11.57 -26.35 1.73
CA THR A 607 10.24 -26.56 2.32
C THR A 607 9.64 -27.88 1.83
N ASP A 608 9.68 -28.12 0.52
CA ASP A 608 9.18 -29.36 -0.09
C ASP A 608 9.94 -30.59 0.42
N MET A 609 11.27 -30.51 0.47
CA MET A 609 12.15 -31.53 1.02
C MET A 609 11.82 -31.85 2.48
N THR A 610 11.63 -30.81 3.30
CA THR A 610 11.31 -30.99 4.73
C THR A 610 9.99 -31.72 4.91
N LEU A 611 8.94 -31.31 4.18
CA LEU A 611 7.62 -31.93 4.29
C LEU A 611 7.58 -33.34 3.73
N LYS A 612 8.35 -33.62 2.67
CA LYS A 612 8.46 -34.95 2.05
C LYS A 612 9.49 -35.87 2.72
N GLY A 613 10.05 -35.47 3.87
CA GLY A 613 10.92 -36.32 4.68
C GLY A 613 12.33 -36.53 4.11
N ALA A 614 12.94 -35.48 3.54
CA ALA A 614 14.35 -35.52 3.13
C ALA A 614 15.30 -35.80 4.29
N THR A 615 16.40 -36.48 4.00
CA THR A 615 17.43 -36.81 4.99
C THR A 615 18.30 -35.58 5.33
N GLU A 616 18.97 -35.61 6.50
CA GLU A 616 19.88 -34.53 6.90
C GLU A 616 20.98 -34.21 5.86
N PRO A 617 21.64 -35.20 5.21
CA PRO A 617 22.62 -34.92 4.16
C PRO A 617 22.03 -34.23 2.93
N GLU A 618 20.80 -34.58 2.53
CA GLU A 618 20.10 -33.93 1.42
C GLU A 618 19.71 -32.50 1.77
N LEU A 619 19.18 -32.28 2.97
CA LEU A 619 18.87 -30.93 3.47
C LEU A 619 20.13 -30.07 3.56
N ALA A 620 21.25 -30.62 4.04
CA ALA A 620 22.51 -29.90 4.13
C ALA A 620 23.00 -29.40 2.75
N LYS A 621 22.88 -30.21 1.70
CA LYS A 621 23.17 -29.80 0.31
C LYS A 621 22.34 -28.58 -0.10
N ALA A 622 21.02 -28.64 0.08
CA ALA A 622 20.13 -27.55 -0.28
C ALA A 622 20.39 -26.27 0.54
N VAL A 623 20.69 -26.42 1.84
CA VAL A 623 21.00 -25.29 2.73
C VAL A 623 22.33 -24.64 2.37
N ARG A 624 23.41 -25.40 2.10
CA ARG A 624 24.68 -24.83 1.62
C ARG A 624 24.48 -24.00 0.35
N HIS A 625 23.72 -24.53 -0.61
CA HIS A 625 23.39 -23.77 -1.81
C HIS A 625 22.57 -22.51 -1.49
N SER A 626 21.62 -22.59 -0.55
CA SER A 626 20.86 -21.42 -0.09
C SER A 626 21.78 -20.34 0.51
N MET A 627 22.77 -20.72 1.33
CA MET A 627 23.76 -19.80 1.89
C MET A 627 24.56 -19.11 0.77
N VAL A 628 25.02 -19.88 -0.23
CA VAL A 628 25.73 -19.31 -1.39
C VAL A 628 24.84 -18.36 -2.19
N VAL A 629 23.57 -18.71 -2.44
CA VAL A 629 22.62 -17.86 -3.17
C VAL A 629 22.39 -16.53 -2.46
N ILE A 630 22.27 -16.52 -1.13
CA ILE A 630 22.09 -15.29 -0.34
C ILE A 630 23.25 -14.32 -0.55
N ASP A 631 24.48 -14.84 -0.56
CA ASP A 631 25.70 -14.05 -0.69
C ASP A 631 26.15 -13.80 -2.14
N ALA A 632 25.67 -14.59 -3.10
CA ALA A 632 26.22 -14.64 -4.45
C ALA A 632 26.20 -13.30 -5.19
N GLN A 633 25.13 -12.49 -5.08
CA GLN A 633 25.12 -11.19 -5.75
C GLN A 633 26.11 -10.19 -5.12
N LYS A 634 26.28 -10.25 -3.80
CA LYS A 634 27.12 -9.32 -3.01
C LYS A 634 28.60 -9.67 -3.14
N HIS A 635 28.91 -10.95 -3.02
CA HIS A 635 30.26 -11.51 -3.03
C HIS A 635 30.66 -12.12 -4.38
N LYS A 636 29.79 -12.02 -5.39
CA LYS A 636 30.01 -12.50 -6.77
C LYS A 636 30.32 -13.99 -6.78
N LEU A 637 29.68 -14.76 -5.89
CA LEU A 637 29.95 -16.18 -5.75
C LEU A 637 29.44 -16.95 -6.96
N ASP A 638 30.16 -18.02 -7.33
CA ASP A 638 29.73 -18.97 -8.35
C ASP A 638 28.61 -19.88 -7.83
N TYR A 639 27.41 -19.30 -7.73
CA TYR A 639 26.23 -20.03 -7.29
C TYR A 639 25.83 -21.15 -8.27
N LYS A 640 26.28 -21.10 -9.53
CA LYS A 640 26.02 -22.16 -10.50
C LYS A 640 26.89 -23.38 -10.27
N GLN A 641 28.16 -23.18 -9.91
CA GLN A 641 28.97 -24.29 -9.44
C GLN A 641 28.43 -24.85 -8.13
N SER A 642 27.95 -24.01 -7.21
CA SER A 642 27.28 -24.47 -5.99
C SER A 642 26.02 -25.31 -6.26
N GLU A 643 25.24 -24.96 -7.30
CA GLU A 643 24.07 -25.75 -7.74
C GLU A 643 24.47 -27.17 -8.17
N ILE A 644 25.63 -27.31 -8.83
CA ILE A 644 26.20 -28.58 -9.29
C ILE A 644 26.78 -29.37 -8.12
N ASP A 645 27.66 -28.77 -7.31
CA ASP A 645 28.36 -29.45 -6.21
C ASP A 645 27.40 -29.96 -5.14
N ASN A 646 26.29 -29.24 -4.93
CA ASN A 646 25.24 -29.63 -4.00
C ASN A 646 24.11 -30.43 -4.67
N ASP A 647 24.28 -30.85 -5.92
CA ASP A 647 23.38 -31.78 -6.61
C ASP A 647 21.90 -31.33 -6.59
N ILE A 648 21.69 -30.02 -6.75
CA ILE A 648 20.36 -29.40 -6.58
C ILE A 648 19.39 -29.90 -7.66
N ALA A 649 19.88 -30.23 -8.86
CA ALA A 649 19.06 -30.80 -9.92
C ALA A 649 18.43 -32.15 -9.50
N THR A 650 19.21 -33.05 -8.90
CA THR A 650 18.70 -34.33 -8.40
C THR A 650 17.69 -34.13 -7.27
N LEU A 651 17.96 -33.18 -6.36
CA LEU A 651 17.02 -32.84 -5.29
C LEU A 651 15.70 -32.28 -5.85
N LYS A 652 15.74 -31.38 -6.85
CA LYS A 652 14.54 -30.90 -7.55
C LYS A 652 13.81 -32.04 -8.22
N LYS A 653 14.50 -32.96 -8.92
CA LYS A 653 13.85 -34.11 -9.54
C LYS A 653 13.15 -35.01 -8.52
N LYS A 654 13.81 -35.31 -7.41
CA LYS A 654 13.28 -36.18 -6.35
C LYS A 654 12.11 -35.56 -5.59
N TYR A 655 12.22 -34.29 -5.22
CA TYR A 655 11.27 -33.64 -4.32
C TYR A 655 10.28 -32.73 -5.02
N GLN A 656 10.56 -32.29 -6.24
CA GLN A 656 9.78 -31.31 -7.00
C GLN A 656 9.33 -31.78 -8.40
N GLY A 657 9.75 -32.97 -8.84
CA GLY A 657 9.37 -33.53 -10.13
C GLY A 657 7.87 -33.86 -10.21
N THR A 658 7.24 -33.43 -11.30
CA THR A 658 5.85 -33.74 -11.63
C THR A 658 5.68 -33.93 -13.14
N THR A 659 4.72 -34.74 -13.55
CA THR A 659 4.33 -34.90 -14.96
C THR A 659 2.94 -34.32 -15.15
N ASP A 660 2.78 -33.44 -16.14
CA ASP A 660 1.48 -32.86 -16.45
C ASP A 660 0.57 -33.86 -17.20
N SER A 661 -0.70 -33.48 -17.42
CA SER A 661 -1.68 -34.32 -18.13
C SER A 661 -1.28 -34.64 -19.58
N ASN A 662 -0.33 -33.90 -20.16
CA ASN A 662 0.17 -34.10 -21.52
C ASN A 662 1.46 -34.94 -21.55
N GLY A 663 1.87 -35.50 -20.40
CA GLY A 663 3.07 -36.32 -20.28
C GLY A 663 4.38 -35.53 -20.21
N HIS A 664 4.34 -34.19 -20.12
CA HIS A 664 5.55 -33.39 -19.99
C HIS A 664 6.02 -33.34 -18.54
N TYR A 665 7.30 -33.62 -18.35
CA TYR A 665 7.97 -33.53 -17.05
C TYR A 665 8.36 -32.09 -16.73
N HIS A 666 8.03 -31.65 -15.51
CA HIS A 666 8.35 -30.32 -14.99
C HIS A 666 8.83 -30.39 -13.54
N GLU A 667 9.66 -29.43 -13.15
CA GLU A 667 10.15 -29.25 -11.78
C GLU A 667 9.69 -27.92 -11.22
N GLY A 668 9.26 -27.91 -9.96
CA GLY A 668 8.91 -26.68 -9.24
C GLY A 668 8.20 -26.94 -7.93
N ALA A 669 7.66 -25.89 -7.32
CA ALA A 669 6.90 -25.97 -6.07
C ALA A 669 5.92 -27.16 -6.08
N SER A 670 6.05 -28.04 -5.09
CA SER A 670 5.47 -29.38 -5.14
C SER A 670 4.63 -29.77 -3.94
N THR A 671 4.60 -28.93 -2.89
CA THR A 671 3.71 -29.06 -1.74
C THR A 671 2.70 -27.92 -1.75
N LEU A 672 1.59 -28.06 -1.02
CA LEU A 672 0.58 -27.01 -0.85
C LEU A 672 1.24 -25.71 -0.35
N ILE A 673 2.19 -25.80 0.58
CA ILE A 673 2.85 -24.64 1.19
C ILE A 673 3.63 -23.83 0.15
N SER A 674 4.41 -24.49 -0.70
CA SER A 674 5.19 -23.82 -1.77
C SER A 674 4.33 -23.44 -2.99
N ARG A 675 3.26 -24.21 -3.27
CA ARG A 675 2.35 -23.96 -4.40
C ARG A 675 1.35 -22.85 -4.14
N ALA A 676 0.95 -22.60 -2.90
CA ALA A 676 -0.16 -21.68 -2.61
C ALA A 676 0.02 -20.29 -3.23
N LYS A 677 1.23 -19.72 -3.10
CA LYS A 677 1.62 -18.42 -3.66
C LYS A 677 2.24 -18.50 -5.07
N SER A 678 2.40 -19.70 -5.62
CA SER A 678 2.96 -19.85 -6.97
C SER A 678 2.05 -19.19 -7.99
N GLU A 679 2.63 -18.44 -8.92
CA GLU A 679 1.87 -17.74 -9.95
C GLU A 679 1.29 -18.72 -10.98
N THR A 680 0.08 -18.43 -11.46
CA THR A 680 -0.52 -19.04 -12.63
C THR A 680 -1.08 -17.95 -13.55
N SER A 681 -1.09 -18.21 -14.85
CA SER A 681 -1.65 -17.28 -15.83
C SER A 681 -3.11 -17.62 -16.08
N VAL A 682 -3.99 -16.63 -15.88
CA VAL A 682 -5.42 -16.72 -16.23
C VAL A 682 -5.75 -15.72 -17.33
N LEU A 683 -6.86 -15.92 -18.03
CA LEU A 683 -7.31 -14.94 -19.01
C LEU A 683 -7.55 -13.58 -18.34
N LYS A 684 -7.31 -12.50 -19.08
CA LYS A 684 -7.54 -11.14 -18.57
C LYS A 684 -9.01 -10.98 -18.16
N ARG A 685 -9.24 -10.48 -16.95
CA ARG A 685 -10.59 -10.28 -16.38
C ARG A 685 -11.05 -8.84 -16.63
N LYS A 686 -12.35 -8.62 -16.89
CA LYS A 686 -12.98 -7.30 -17.08
C LYS A 686 -14.06 -7.03 -16.04
N GLY A 687 -14.02 -5.84 -15.44
CA GLY A 687 -15.01 -5.40 -14.46
C GLY A 687 -14.81 -6.03 -13.08
N SER A 688 -15.81 -5.85 -12.21
CA SER A 688 -15.86 -6.53 -10.91
C SER A 688 -16.44 -7.93 -11.07
N PRO A 689 -16.03 -8.92 -10.25
CA PRO A 689 -16.64 -10.25 -10.27
C PRO A 689 -18.12 -10.19 -9.88
N THR A 690 -18.89 -11.14 -10.39
CA THR A 690 -20.26 -11.40 -9.93
C THR A 690 -20.24 -12.44 -8.83
N ILE A 691 -21.11 -12.28 -7.82
CA ILE A 691 -21.26 -13.22 -6.72
C ILE A 691 -22.34 -14.24 -7.11
N ASN A 692 -22.00 -15.53 -7.03
CA ASN A 692 -22.91 -16.64 -7.28
C ASN A 692 -23.76 -16.94 -6.03
N GLU A 693 -24.80 -17.78 -6.17
CA GLU A 693 -25.70 -18.14 -5.06
C GLU A 693 -24.99 -18.81 -3.87
N ASP A 694 -23.95 -19.58 -4.16
CA ASP A 694 -23.09 -20.23 -3.16
C ASP A 694 -22.04 -19.28 -2.56
N GLY A 695 -22.02 -18.00 -2.97
CA GLY A 695 -21.08 -16.98 -2.53
C GLY A 695 -19.75 -16.97 -3.29
N SER A 696 -19.50 -17.92 -4.18
CA SER A 696 -18.30 -17.95 -5.00
C SER A 696 -18.28 -16.81 -6.02
N LEU A 697 -17.09 -16.43 -6.50
CA LEU A 697 -16.92 -15.35 -7.46
C LEU A 697 -16.81 -15.91 -8.89
N SER A 698 -17.58 -15.32 -9.80
CA SER A 698 -17.47 -15.52 -11.24
C SER A 698 -16.85 -14.30 -11.90
N TYR A 699 -15.81 -14.51 -12.70
CA TYR A 699 -15.09 -13.45 -13.39
C TYR A 699 -15.42 -13.43 -14.88
N LYS A 700 -15.66 -12.24 -15.43
CA LYS A 700 -15.79 -12.06 -16.87
C LYS A 700 -14.41 -12.03 -17.52
N GLU A 701 -14.06 -13.10 -18.21
CA GLU A 701 -12.78 -13.24 -18.90
C GLU A 701 -12.85 -12.76 -20.36
N VAL A 702 -11.74 -12.25 -20.89
CA VAL A 702 -11.60 -11.87 -22.28
C VAL A 702 -10.39 -12.53 -22.94
N LYS A 703 -10.58 -12.94 -24.19
CA LYS A 703 -9.50 -13.37 -25.08
C LYS A 703 -9.09 -12.20 -25.97
N GLU A 704 -8.23 -11.34 -25.43
CA GLU A 704 -7.57 -10.28 -26.21
C GLU A 704 -6.21 -10.79 -26.69
N THR A 705 -5.82 -10.50 -27.93
CA THR A 705 -4.47 -10.80 -28.42
C THR A 705 -3.62 -9.53 -28.49
N TYR A 706 -2.30 -9.68 -28.45
CA TYR A 706 -1.35 -8.62 -28.75
C TYR A 706 -0.14 -9.21 -29.46
N THR A 707 0.46 -8.44 -30.36
CA THR A 707 1.74 -8.79 -30.98
C THR A 707 2.87 -8.42 -30.02
N ASP A 708 3.69 -9.40 -29.65
CA ASP A 708 4.86 -9.13 -28.82
C ASP A 708 6.00 -8.49 -29.62
N LYS A 709 7.10 -8.16 -28.93
CA LYS A 709 8.27 -7.53 -29.55
C LYS A 709 8.94 -8.39 -30.63
N ASP A 710 8.65 -9.70 -30.63
CA ASP A 710 9.20 -10.68 -31.57
C ASP A 710 8.21 -10.97 -32.72
N GLY A 711 7.14 -10.18 -32.85
CA GLY A 711 6.13 -10.34 -33.91
C GLY A 711 5.13 -11.48 -33.67
N LYS A 712 5.16 -12.15 -32.51
CA LYS A 712 4.29 -13.28 -32.21
C LYS A 712 2.97 -12.80 -31.59
N ILE A 713 1.86 -13.30 -32.11
CA ILE A 713 0.54 -13.06 -31.52
C ILE A 713 0.42 -13.87 -30.23
N LYS A 714 0.26 -13.18 -29.10
CA LYS A 714 0.05 -13.77 -27.78
C LYS A 714 -1.32 -13.39 -27.22
N ILE A 715 -1.93 -14.33 -26.50
CA ILE A 715 -3.15 -14.05 -25.73
C ILE A 715 -2.77 -13.26 -24.48
N ARG A 716 -3.52 -12.19 -24.19
CA ARG A 716 -3.37 -11.41 -22.96
C ARG A 716 -3.88 -12.21 -21.78
N THR A 717 -2.96 -12.52 -20.87
CA THR A 717 -3.23 -13.12 -19.57
C THR A 717 -2.97 -12.12 -18.45
N GLN A 718 -3.45 -12.43 -17.26
CA GLN A 718 -3.10 -11.75 -16.02
C GLN A 718 -2.58 -12.78 -15.00
N LYS A 719 -1.76 -12.31 -14.06
CA LYS A 719 -1.22 -13.15 -12.99
C LYS A 719 -2.29 -13.40 -11.92
N SER A 720 -2.38 -14.65 -11.48
CA SER A 720 -3.09 -15.05 -10.26
C SER A 720 -2.21 -16.03 -9.46
N THR A 721 -2.68 -16.46 -8.29
CA THR A 721 -2.00 -17.50 -7.50
C THR A 721 -2.71 -18.83 -7.67
N LYS A 722 -1.98 -19.95 -7.62
CA LYS A 722 -2.59 -21.28 -7.72
C LYS A 722 -3.68 -21.49 -6.65
N MET A 723 -3.46 -21.03 -5.42
CA MET A 723 -4.47 -21.14 -4.34
C MET A 723 -5.73 -20.34 -4.64
N ALA A 724 -5.64 -19.16 -5.27
CA ALA A 724 -6.81 -18.38 -5.64
C ALA A 724 -7.67 -19.07 -6.70
N GLU A 725 -7.05 -19.86 -7.60
CA GLU A 725 -7.74 -20.49 -8.73
C GLU A 725 -8.30 -21.89 -8.42
N VAL A 726 -7.77 -22.61 -7.43
CA VAL A 726 -8.34 -23.91 -7.01
C VAL A 726 -9.57 -23.73 -6.12
N LYS A 727 -10.55 -24.63 -6.28
CA LYS A 727 -11.72 -24.69 -5.41
C LYS A 727 -11.39 -25.42 -4.11
N ASP A 728 -10.73 -26.58 -4.22
CA ASP A 728 -10.22 -27.32 -3.06
C ASP A 728 -8.69 -27.14 -2.96
N ALA A 729 -8.22 -26.61 -1.83
CA ALA A 729 -6.79 -26.49 -1.53
C ALA A 729 -6.03 -27.82 -1.57
N ARG A 730 -6.71 -28.96 -1.39
CA ARG A 730 -6.11 -30.31 -1.47
C ARG A 730 -5.57 -30.63 -2.86
N GLU A 731 -6.08 -30.00 -3.91
CA GLU A 731 -5.55 -30.13 -5.28
C GLU A 731 -4.07 -29.69 -5.37
N LEU A 732 -3.61 -28.84 -4.44
CA LEU A 732 -2.22 -28.40 -4.38
C LEU A 732 -1.33 -29.29 -3.49
N SER A 733 -1.93 -30.15 -2.67
CA SER A 733 -1.24 -30.97 -1.67
C SER A 733 -0.40 -32.09 -2.28
N SER A 734 0.70 -32.43 -1.61
CA SER A 734 1.49 -33.63 -1.89
C SER A 734 1.08 -34.83 -1.02
N GLY A 735 0.11 -34.66 -0.12
CA GLY A 735 -0.49 -35.74 0.66
C GLY A 735 0.05 -35.88 2.10
N THR A 736 0.90 -34.96 2.57
CA THR A 736 1.42 -35.04 3.94
C THR A 736 0.35 -34.65 4.99
N PRO A 737 0.40 -35.19 6.22
CA PRO A 737 -0.53 -34.80 7.30
C PRO A 737 -0.49 -33.31 7.64
N GLN A 738 0.67 -32.68 7.53
CA GLN A 738 0.86 -31.25 7.71
C GLN A 738 0.11 -30.47 6.63
N GLU A 739 0.25 -30.86 5.36
CA GLU A 739 -0.46 -30.21 4.26
C GLU A 739 -1.97 -30.40 4.36
N GLU A 740 -2.47 -31.54 4.84
CA GLU A 740 -3.91 -31.73 5.07
C GLU A 740 -4.46 -30.74 6.12
N ALA A 741 -3.71 -30.47 7.19
CA ALA A 741 -4.10 -29.46 8.17
C ALA A 741 -4.19 -28.05 7.55
N TYR A 742 -3.25 -27.71 6.67
CA TYR A 742 -3.26 -26.44 5.93
C TYR A 742 -4.34 -26.38 4.86
N ALA A 743 -4.63 -27.48 4.16
CA ALA A 743 -5.71 -27.56 3.18
C ALA A 743 -7.06 -27.34 3.84
N LYS A 744 -7.29 -28.00 4.99
CA LYS A 744 -8.50 -27.77 5.81
C LYS A 744 -8.63 -26.32 6.24
N TYR A 745 -7.55 -25.70 6.71
CA TYR A 745 -7.53 -24.27 7.05
C TYR A 745 -7.88 -23.38 5.85
N ALA A 746 -7.19 -23.53 4.72
CA ALA A 746 -7.43 -22.73 3.52
C ALA A 746 -8.86 -22.87 3.00
N ASN A 747 -9.40 -24.09 3.00
CA ASN A 747 -10.79 -24.35 2.61
C ASN A 747 -11.79 -23.74 3.59
N SER A 748 -11.49 -23.72 4.90
CA SER A 748 -12.33 -23.01 5.88
C SER A 748 -12.36 -21.50 5.62
N MET A 749 -11.23 -20.91 5.24
CA MET A 749 -11.15 -19.48 4.89
C MET A 749 -11.95 -19.18 3.62
N LYS A 750 -11.79 -20.00 2.57
CA LYS A 750 -12.59 -19.89 1.33
C LYS A 750 -14.10 -20.01 1.62
N SER A 751 -14.49 -20.95 2.48
CA SER A 751 -15.88 -21.12 2.89
C SER A 751 -16.43 -19.89 3.61
N LEU A 752 -15.67 -19.34 4.56
CA LEU A 752 -16.04 -18.10 5.27
C LEU A 752 -16.17 -16.90 4.33
N ALA A 753 -15.28 -16.76 3.35
CA ALA A 753 -15.37 -15.71 2.34
C ALA A 753 -16.68 -15.82 1.53
N ASN A 754 -17.03 -17.04 1.12
CA ASN A 754 -18.27 -17.30 0.39
C ASN A 754 -19.51 -17.04 1.27
N GLN A 755 -19.51 -17.48 2.53
CA GLN A 755 -20.59 -17.20 3.48
C GLN A 755 -20.79 -15.69 3.68
N ALA A 756 -19.70 -14.93 3.83
CA ALA A 756 -19.76 -13.47 3.95
C ALA A 756 -20.32 -12.78 2.70
N ARG A 757 -19.99 -13.27 1.51
CA ARG A 757 -20.58 -12.76 0.26
C ARG A 757 -22.07 -13.06 0.16
N ARG A 758 -22.52 -14.26 0.55
CA ARG A 758 -23.95 -14.62 0.60
C ARG A 758 -24.70 -13.71 1.56
N GLU A 759 -24.17 -13.56 2.77
CA GLU A 759 -24.78 -12.68 3.78
C GLU A 759 -24.82 -11.23 3.29
N MET A 760 -23.77 -10.75 2.62
CA MET A 760 -23.71 -9.40 2.07
C MET A 760 -24.78 -9.16 1.00
N VAL A 761 -25.01 -10.13 0.10
CA VAL A 761 -26.04 -10.07 -0.94
C VAL A 761 -27.44 -10.09 -0.33
N ASN A 762 -27.65 -10.91 0.71
CA ASN A 762 -28.93 -11.03 1.40
C ASN A 762 -29.22 -9.88 2.37
N THR A 763 -28.20 -9.11 2.77
CA THR A 763 -28.37 -7.96 3.64
C THR A 763 -29.14 -6.85 2.92
N GLY A 764 -30.17 -6.31 3.58
CA GLY A 764 -31.00 -5.21 3.06
C GLY A 764 -30.24 -3.89 2.92
N LYS A 765 -30.97 -2.78 2.80
CA LYS A 765 -30.40 -1.42 2.77
C LYS A 765 -31.03 -0.56 3.86
N ILE A 766 -30.30 0.44 4.34
CA ILE A 766 -30.86 1.39 5.28
C ILE A 766 -31.96 2.21 4.59
N ALA A 767 -33.13 2.32 5.22
CA ALA A 767 -34.21 3.13 4.72
C ALA A 767 -33.90 4.62 4.96
N TYR A 768 -34.01 5.43 3.91
CA TYR A 768 -33.84 6.87 4.04
C TYR A 768 -35.10 7.50 4.64
N SER A 769 -34.94 8.35 5.65
CA SER A 769 -36.02 9.08 6.32
C SER A 769 -35.82 10.59 6.21
N ALA A 770 -36.73 11.25 5.49
CA ALA A 770 -36.72 12.71 5.35
C ALA A 770 -37.02 13.41 6.69
N SER A 771 -37.89 12.83 7.53
CA SER A 771 -38.16 13.34 8.87
C SER A 771 -36.93 13.21 9.77
N ALA A 772 -36.24 12.07 9.76
CA ALA A 772 -35.00 11.90 10.51
C ALA A 772 -33.93 12.89 10.06
N LYS A 773 -33.80 13.13 8.74
CA LYS A 773 -32.89 14.15 8.22
C LYS A 773 -33.21 15.55 8.76
N ALA A 774 -34.49 15.90 8.85
CA ALA A 774 -34.91 17.18 9.41
C ALA A 774 -34.61 17.27 10.92
N THR A 775 -34.84 16.20 11.67
CA THR A 775 -34.54 16.13 13.10
C THR A 775 -33.04 16.26 13.38
N TYR A 776 -32.20 15.56 12.60
CA TYR A 776 -30.73 15.52 12.77
C TYR A 776 -30.01 16.44 11.78
N GLN A 777 -30.62 17.59 11.45
CA GLN A 777 -30.14 18.45 10.38
C GLN A 777 -28.71 18.96 10.63
N SER A 778 -28.37 19.24 11.89
CA SER A 778 -27.03 19.72 12.28
C SER A 778 -25.95 18.65 12.11
N GLU A 779 -26.26 17.42 12.49
CA GLU A 779 -25.40 16.25 12.38
C GLU A 779 -25.20 15.87 10.91
N VAL A 780 -26.26 15.95 10.10
CA VAL A 780 -26.19 15.74 8.66
C VAL A 780 -25.25 16.77 8.02
N TYR A 781 -25.34 18.04 8.39
CA TYR A 781 -24.43 19.08 7.89
C TYR A 781 -22.99 18.85 8.33
N SER A 782 -22.77 18.50 9.59
CA SER A 782 -21.43 18.15 10.11
C SER A 782 -20.82 16.97 9.33
N LEU A 783 -21.56 15.86 9.18
CA LEU A 783 -21.11 14.68 8.41
C LEU A 783 -20.80 15.01 6.96
N MET A 784 -21.64 15.82 6.30
CA MET A 784 -21.38 16.24 4.92
C MET A 784 -20.17 17.17 4.81
N GLY A 785 -19.95 18.04 5.80
CA GLY A 785 -18.76 18.89 5.90
C GLY A 785 -17.49 18.07 6.04
N LYS A 786 -17.45 17.13 6.99
CA LYS A 786 -16.34 16.18 7.18
C LYS A 786 -16.07 15.35 5.93
N LEU A 787 -17.13 14.84 5.30
CA LEU A 787 -17.01 14.11 4.02
C LEU A 787 -16.44 14.98 2.91
N ASN A 788 -16.85 16.25 2.83
CA ASN A 788 -16.34 17.18 1.83
C ASN A 788 -14.82 17.40 1.98
N VAL A 789 -14.36 17.61 3.20
CA VAL A 789 -12.92 17.73 3.52
C VAL A 789 -12.16 16.47 3.13
N ALA A 790 -12.68 15.28 3.47
CA ALA A 790 -12.03 14.01 3.10
C ALA A 790 -11.93 13.83 1.57
N LEU A 791 -13.00 14.17 0.83
CA LEU A 791 -13.04 14.04 -0.62
C LEU A 791 -12.20 15.08 -1.37
N MET A 792 -11.83 16.21 -0.74
CA MET A 792 -10.88 17.18 -1.30
C MET A 792 -9.46 16.63 -1.42
N ASN A 793 -9.13 15.52 -0.77
CA ASN A 793 -7.82 14.90 -0.92
C ASN A 793 -7.62 14.19 -2.28
N ALA A 794 -8.69 13.75 -2.93
CA ALA A 794 -8.62 13.04 -4.21
C ALA A 794 -7.89 13.83 -5.32
N PRO A 795 -8.26 15.10 -5.63
CA PRO A 795 -7.53 15.90 -6.62
C PRO A 795 -6.07 16.14 -6.23
N ARG A 796 -5.79 16.41 -4.95
CA ARG A 796 -4.42 16.60 -4.43
C ARG A 796 -3.55 15.35 -4.63
N GLU A 797 -4.07 14.17 -4.33
CA GLU A 797 -3.33 12.91 -4.53
C GLU A 797 -3.07 12.65 -6.02
N ARG A 798 -3.99 13.01 -6.93
CA ARG A 798 -3.73 12.93 -8.37
C ARG A 798 -2.59 13.85 -8.79
N GLN A 799 -2.59 15.10 -8.32
CA GLN A 799 -1.53 16.05 -8.61
C GLN A 799 -0.18 15.62 -8.03
N ALA A 800 -0.18 15.00 -6.84
CA ALA A 800 1.04 14.43 -6.27
C ALA A 800 1.62 13.33 -7.19
N GLN A 801 0.76 12.50 -7.81
CA GLN A 801 1.20 11.46 -8.74
C GLN A 801 1.72 12.02 -10.07
N THR A 802 1.12 13.09 -10.61
CA THR A 802 1.61 13.72 -11.86
C THR A 802 2.99 14.35 -11.63
N ILE A 803 3.15 15.17 -10.59
CA ILE A 803 4.43 15.78 -10.19
C ILE A 803 5.50 14.69 -9.95
N ALA A 804 5.17 13.66 -9.18
CA ALA A 804 6.12 12.61 -8.88
C ALA A 804 6.53 11.80 -10.12
N ASN A 805 5.60 11.55 -11.06
CA ASN A 805 5.96 10.90 -12.32
C ASN A 805 6.88 11.78 -13.16
N ALA A 806 6.59 13.09 -13.28
CA ALA A 806 7.44 14.02 -14.01
C ALA A 806 8.87 14.04 -13.45
N GLU A 807 9.03 14.15 -12.13
CA GLU A 807 10.34 14.13 -11.48
C GLU A 807 11.09 12.81 -11.75
N VAL A 808 10.40 11.66 -11.61
CA VAL A 808 11.00 10.34 -11.85
C VAL A 808 11.39 10.15 -13.31
N GLN A 809 10.60 10.65 -14.26
CA GLN A 809 10.94 10.58 -15.68
C GLN A 809 12.14 11.47 -16.00
N SER A 810 12.22 12.68 -15.45
CA SER A 810 13.42 13.53 -15.59
C SER A 810 14.65 12.82 -15.05
N LYS A 811 14.60 12.29 -13.82
CA LYS A 811 15.72 11.56 -13.22
C LYS A 811 16.20 10.38 -14.07
N LYS A 812 15.29 9.69 -14.76
CA LYS A 812 15.63 8.61 -15.71
C LYS A 812 16.24 9.12 -17.02
N ARG A 813 15.82 10.29 -17.51
CA ARG A 813 16.44 10.92 -18.69
C ARG A 813 17.87 11.35 -18.38
N ASP A 814 18.06 11.96 -17.21
CA ASP A 814 19.36 12.47 -16.75
C ASP A 814 20.32 11.33 -16.38
N ASN A 815 19.78 10.21 -15.89
CA ASN A 815 20.53 9.01 -15.53
C ASN A 815 19.91 7.73 -16.15
N PRO A 816 20.19 7.44 -17.43
CA PRO A 816 19.60 6.29 -18.14
C PRO A 816 19.91 4.92 -17.51
N ASP A 817 21.03 4.82 -16.79
CA ASP A 817 21.53 3.57 -16.19
C ASP A 817 21.00 3.29 -14.78
N MET A 818 20.00 4.05 -14.31
CA MET A 818 19.39 3.82 -12.99
C MET A 818 18.86 2.39 -12.84
N THR A 819 19.24 1.74 -11.74
CA THR A 819 18.74 0.42 -11.39
C THR A 819 17.26 0.48 -10.97
N LYS A 820 16.54 -0.65 -11.08
CA LYS A 820 15.15 -0.75 -10.60
C LYS A 820 14.97 -0.34 -9.13
N ALA A 821 15.97 -0.60 -8.30
CA ALA A 821 15.94 -0.26 -6.89
C ALA A 821 16.10 1.26 -6.66
N GLU A 822 16.91 1.94 -7.46
CA GLU A 822 17.06 3.40 -7.44
C GLU A 822 15.78 4.07 -7.94
N ILE A 823 15.21 3.59 -9.05
CA ILE A 823 13.91 4.10 -9.56
C ILE A 823 12.84 3.98 -8.48
N LYS A 824 12.72 2.82 -7.80
CA LYS A 824 11.73 2.63 -6.74
C LYS A 824 11.89 3.64 -5.59
N LYS A 825 13.14 3.94 -5.21
CA LYS A 825 13.43 4.89 -4.12
C LYS A 825 13.16 6.32 -4.53
N ALA A 826 13.63 6.72 -5.71
CA ALA A 826 13.34 8.03 -6.29
C ALA A 826 11.83 8.25 -6.41
N SER A 827 11.07 7.24 -6.86
CA SER A 827 9.61 7.28 -6.88
C SER A 827 8.96 7.52 -5.51
N GLN A 828 9.49 6.89 -4.45
CA GLN A 828 8.97 7.05 -3.09
C GLN A 828 9.27 8.46 -2.54
N GLN A 829 10.49 8.96 -2.75
CA GLN A 829 10.88 10.31 -2.35
C GLN A 829 10.09 11.37 -3.12
N ALA A 830 10.01 11.24 -4.45
CA ALA A 830 9.26 12.15 -5.31
C ALA A 830 7.78 12.20 -4.94
N LEU A 831 7.15 11.05 -4.66
CA LEU A 831 5.74 11.03 -4.23
C LEU A 831 5.52 11.70 -2.87
N SER A 832 6.41 11.45 -1.91
CA SER A 832 6.27 12.03 -0.56
C SER A 832 6.45 13.54 -0.61
N LYS A 833 7.49 14.02 -1.32
CA LYS A 833 7.71 15.44 -1.61
C LYS A 833 6.52 16.07 -2.33
N ALA A 834 5.98 15.40 -3.36
CA ALA A 834 4.84 15.90 -4.13
C ALA A 834 3.56 15.94 -3.31
N ARG A 835 3.30 14.95 -2.43
CA ARG A 835 2.17 14.97 -1.49
C ARG A 835 2.28 16.14 -0.53
N ASN A 836 3.47 16.38 0.00
CA ASN A 836 3.74 17.50 0.89
C ASN A 836 3.55 18.84 0.16
N SER A 837 4.01 18.96 -1.09
CA SER A 837 3.84 20.21 -1.85
C SER A 837 2.38 20.53 -2.13
N VAL A 838 1.55 19.53 -2.47
CA VAL A 838 0.13 19.75 -2.80
C VAL A 838 -0.81 19.61 -1.60
N GLY A 839 -0.28 19.39 -0.40
CA GLY A 839 -1.07 19.18 0.82
C GLY A 839 -1.98 17.95 0.77
N ALA A 840 -1.57 16.89 0.07
CA ALA A 840 -2.29 15.62 0.00
C ALA A 840 -2.10 14.82 1.30
N LYS A 841 -3.15 14.77 2.13
CA LYS A 841 -3.21 13.94 3.32
C LYS A 841 -4.59 13.30 3.46
N ARG A 842 -4.62 12.03 3.90
CA ARG A 842 -5.88 11.37 4.24
C ARG A 842 -6.43 11.99 5.53
N THR A 843 -7.62 12.58 5.46
CA THR A 843 -8.35 13.06 6.64
C THR A 843 -9.43 12.04 6.99
N SER A 844 -9.27 11.34 8.11
CA SER A 844 -10.28 10.39 8.54
C SER A 844 -11.47 11.13 9.16
N ILE A 845 -12.68 10.73 8.78
CA ILE A 845 -13.92 11.22 9.40
C ILE A 845 -14.05 10.55 10.75
N ASP A 846 -14.17 11.34 11.82
CA ASP A 846 -14.59 10.84 13.12
C ASP A 846 -16.10 11.08 13.31
N ILE A 847 -16.82 10.03 13.72
CA ILE A 847 -18.28 10.03 13.83
C ILE A 847 -18.64 10.14 15.31
N THR A 848 -19.24 11.26 15.70
CA THR A 848 -19.75 11.46 17.07
C THR A 848 -20.95 10.56 17.37
N ASP A 849 -21.30 10.40 18.65
CA ASP A 849 -22.44 9.55 19.04
C ASP A 849 -23.78 10.08 18.48
N LYS A 850 -23.99 11.40 18.46
CA LYS A 850 -25.20 11.99 17.83
C LYS A 850 -25.24 11.82 16.31
N GLU A 851 -24.09 11.99 15.63
CA GLU A 851 -24.01 11.71 14.19
C GLU A 851 -24.26 10.23 13.89
N TRP A 852 -23.87 9.34 14.81
CA TRP A 852 -24.17 7.93 14.71
C TRP A 852 -25.68 7.65 14.87
N GLU A 853 -26.35 8.27 15.84
CA GLU A 853 -27.82 8.20 15.99
C GLU A 853 -28.53 8.68 14.72
N ALA A 854 -28.07 9.79 14.12
CA ALA A 854 -28.59 10.29 12.85
C ALA A 854 -28.44 9.26 11.72
N ILE A 855 -27.27 8.61 11.63
CA ILE A 855 -27.03 7.53 10.67
C ILE A 855 -28.00 6.38 10.91
N GLN A 856 -28.18 5.92 12.15
CA GLN A 856 -29.09 4.82 12.50
C GLN A 856 -30.56 5.15 12.19
N ALA A 857 -30.97 6.39 12.41
CA ALA A 857 -32.31 6.88 12.11
C ALA A 857 -32.61 7.01 10.60
N GLY A 858 -31.63 6.76 9.73
CA GLY A 858 -31.79 6.86 8.27
C GLY A 858 -31.73 8.31 7.75
N ALA A 859 -31.13 9.24 8.50
CA ALA A 859 -30.97 10.64 8.07
C ALA A 859 -30.02 10.79 6.85
N ILE A 860 -29.13 9.81 6.65
CA ILE A 860 -28.14 9.77 5.57
C ILE A 860 -28.50 8.66 4.57
N SER A 861 -28.43 8.96 3.27
CA SER A 861 -28.65 7.95 2.23
C SER A 861 -27.52 6.92 2.18
N GLU A 862 -27.82 5.69 1.77
CA GLU A 862 -26.85 4.58 1.69
C GLU A 862 -25.58 4.94 0.89
N ASN A 863 -25.73 5.64 -0.24
CA ASN A 863 -24.59 6.09 -1.05
C ASN A 863 -23.68 7.06 -0.28
N LYS A 864 -24.24 7.98 0.49
CA LYS A 864 -23.48 8.93 1.31
C LYS A 864 -22.85 8.25 2.50
N LEU A 865 -23.57 7.33 3.15
CA LEU A 865 -23.03 6.52 4.24
C LEU A 865 -21.84 5.69 3.76
N THR A 866 -21.93 5.03 2.60
CA THR A 866 -20.81 4.29 2.00
C THR A 866 -19.58 5.18 1.79
N GLN A 867 -19.78 6.42 1.29
CA GLN A 867 -18.69 7.39 1.14
C GLN A 867 -18.07 7.80 2.48
N ILE A 868 -18.89 7.98 3.52
CA ILE A 868 -18.42 8.28 4.88
C ILE A 868 -17.59 7.10 5.42
N LEU A 869 -18.11 5.88 5.34
CA LEU A 869 -17.45 4.67 5.83
C LEU A 869 -16.09 4.44 5.18
N ASN A 870 -15.98 4.65 3.86
CA ASN A 870 -14.70 4.56 3.14
C ASN A 870 -13.64 5.56 3.62
N ASN A 871 -14.07 6.64 4.28
CA ASN A 871 -13.20 7.69 4.83
C ASN A 871 -13.17 7.70 6.37
N THR A 872 -13.73 6.70 7.04
CA THR A 872 -13.76 6.57 8.50
C THR A 872 -12.78 5.47 8.96
N ASN A 873 -12.32 5.52 10.19
CA ASN A 873 -11.64 4.39 10.81
C ASN A 873 -12.65 3.23 11.01
N ILE A 874 -12.41 2.11 10.33
CA ILE A 874 -13.33 0.97 10.31
C ILE A 874 -13.51 0.32 11.69
N ASP A 875 -12.49 0.37 12.56
CA ASP A 875 -12.56 -0.19 13.90
C ASP A 875 -13.50 0.62 14.80
N VAL A 876 -13.49 1.94 14.66
CA VAL A 876 -14.43 2.85 15.36
C VAL A 876 -15.86 2.61 14.87
N VAL A 877 -16.05 2.44 13.56
CA VAL A 877 -17.37 2.10 12.99
C VAL A 877 -17.86 0.77 13.54
N ARG A 878 -17.00 -0.25 13.56
CA ARG A 878 -17.33 -1.57 14.10
C ARG A 878 -17.79 -1.43 15.55
N GLN A 879 -17.03 -0.73 16.39
CA GLN A 879 -17.36 -0.49 17.79
C GLN A 879 -18.72 0.20 17.98
N LYS A 880 -19.04 1.23 17.18
CA LYS A 880 -20.33 1.94 17.25
C LYS A 880 -21.50 1.11 16.71
N ALA A 881 -21.25 0.23 15.75
CA ALA A 881 -22.26 -0.65 15.16
C ALA A 881 -22.54 -1.91 15.98
N THR A 882 -21.62 -2.31 16.86
CA THR A 882 -21.87 -3.40 17.79
C THR A 882 -22.93 -2.97 18.82
N PRO A 883 -24.04 -3.73 18.99
CA PRO A 883 -25.05 -3.42 19.99
C PRO A 883 -24.43 -3.31 21.40
N ARG A 884 -24.68 -2.20 22.11
CA ARG A 884 -24.14 -1.95 23.48
C ARG A 884 -24.74 -2.85 24.57
N ALA A 885 -25.65 -3.77 24.22
CA ALA A 885 -26.58 -4.42 25.14
C ALA A 885 -26.16 -5.81 25.68
N THR A 886 -24.95 -6.30 25.42
CA THR A 886 -24.53 -7.60 25.98
C THR A 886 -23.49 -7.40 27.09
N THR A 887 -23.94 -7.55 28.35
CA THR A 887 -23.05 -7.70 29.52
C THR A 887 -22.27 -9.02 29.50
N SER A 888 -22.65 -9.95 28.62
CA SER A 888 -22.01 -11.25 28.40
C SER A 888 -21.24 -11.30 27.09
N LEU A 889 -20.17 -12.10 27.06
CA LEU A 889 -19.42 -12.37 25.83
C LEU A 889 -20.21 -13.32 24.92
N SER A 890 -20.05 -13.17 23.59
CA SER A 890 -20.60 -14.14 22.65
C SER A 890 -20.05 -15.54 22.90
N THR A 891 -20.82 -16.58 22.59
CA THR A 891 -20.38 -17.98 22.72
C THR A 891 -19.04 -18.24 21.99
N ALA A 892 -18.83 -17.57 20.85
CA ALA A 892 -17.56 -17.61 20.12
C ALA A 892 -16.40 -17.02 20.93
N LYS A 893 -16.57 -15.85 21.55
CA LYS A 893 -15.55 -15.24 22.43
C LYS A 893 -15.31 -16.07 23.68
N GLN A 894 -16.34 -16.65 24.28
CA GLN A 894 -16.21 -17.57 25.43
C GLN A 894 -15.41 -18.82 25.05
N GLY A 895 -15.75 -19.46 23.93
CA GLY A 895 -14.99 -20.58 23.38
C GLY A 895 -13.53 -20.22 23.08
N ARG A 896 -13.30 -18.99 22.58
CA ARG A 896 -11.96 -18.45 22.32
C ARG A 896 -11.16 -18.21 23.60
N ILE A 897 -11.77 -17.70 24.67
CA ILE A 897 -11.12 -17.59 26.00
C ILE A 897 -10.62 -18.96 26.46
N SER A 898 -11.49 -19.97 26.41
CA SER A 898 -11.15 -21.34 26.80
C SER A 898 -10.04 -21.92 25.91
N ALA A 899 -10.11 -21.71 24.60
CA ALA A 899 -9.12 -22.19 23.65
C ALA A 899 -7.74 -21.51 23.83
N LEU A 900 -7.70 -20.20 24.04
CA LEU A 900 -6.46 -19.45 24.29
C LEU A 900 -5.86 -19.83 25.67
N SER A 901 -6.67 -19.93 26.72
CA SER A 901 -6.20 -20.37 28.04
C SER A 901 -5.63 -21.81 28.02
N ALA A 902 -6.34 -22.73 27.36
CA ALA A 902 -5.83 -24.08 27.10
C ALA A 902 -4.53 -24.02 26.29
N SER A 903 -4.41 -23.02 25.42
CA SER A 903 -3.24 -22.83 24.57
C SER A 903 -2.01 -22.25 25.26
N GLY A 904 -2.16 -21.73 26.49
CA GLY A 904 -1.06 -21.22 27.31
C GLY A 904 -0.97 -19.70 27.36
N TYR A 905 -1.98 -18.99 26.85
CA TYR A 905 -2.08 -17.55 26.98
C TYR A 905 -2.41 -17.16 28.42
N SER A 906 -1.79 -16.09 28.90
CA SER A 906 -2.15 -15.49 30.19
C SER A 906 -3.48 -14.72 30.10
N THR A 907 -4.15 -14.50 31.23
CA THR A 907 -5.39 -13.71 31.28
C THR A 907 -5.24 -12.34 30.62
N SER A 908 -4.09 -11.67 30.77
CA SER A 908 -3.77 -10.40 30.12
C SER A 908 -3.60 -10.53 28.61
N GLU A 909 -2.98 -11.60 28.12
CA GLU A 909 -2.83 -11.83 26.68
C GLU A 909 -4.16 -12.19 26.03
N ILE A 910 -5.01 -12.96 26.71
CA ILE A 910 -6.36 -13.29 26.25
C ILE A 910 -7.21 -12.01 26.20
N ALA A 911 -7.11 -11.17 27.25
CA ALA A 911 -7.77 -9.87 27.34
C ALA A 911 -7.36 -8.95 26.18
N GLU A 912 -6.05 -8.81 25.91
CA GLU A 912 -5.53 -8.04 24.79
C GLU A 912 -6.02 -8.60 23.44
N ALA A 913 -5.93 -9.92 23.24
CA ALA A 913 -6.33 -10.58 21.99
C ALA A 913 -7.84 -10.45 21.68
N LEU A 914 -8.67 -10.33 22.72
CA LEU A 914 -10.12 -10.23 22.60
C LEU A 914 -10.65 -8.79 22.74
N GLY A 915 -9.80 -7.84 23.16
CA GLY A 915 -10.21 -6.47 23.47
C GLY A 915 -11.16 -6.38 24.67
N VAL A 916 -10.96 -7.22 25.69
CA VAL A 916 -11.80 -7.26 26.91
C VAL A 916 -10.94 -7.10 28.16
N SER A 917 -11.55 -6.85 29.32
CA SER A 917 -10.79 -6.70 30.56
C SER A 917 -10.28 -8.06 31.10
N THR A 918 -9.17 -8.04 31.85
CA THR A 918 -8.64 -9.24 32.51
C THR A 918 -9.61 -9.83 33.53
N SER A 919 -10.43 -9.00 34.18
CA SER A 919 -11.49 -9.45 35.08
C SER A 919 -12.59 -10.19 34.32
N THR A 920 -12.99 -9.70 33.14
CA THR A 920 -13.94 -10.41 32.25
C THR A 920 -13.43 -11.79 31.87
N VAL A 921 -12.16 -11.90 31.43
CA VAL A 921 -11.56 -13.20 31.10
C VAL A 921 -11.54 -14.13 32.31
N SER A 922 -11.15 -13.62 33.47
CA SER A 922 -11.10 -14.40 34.72
C SER A 922 -12.48 -14.90 35.15
N LYS A 923 -13.53 -14.10 34.95
CA LYS A 923 -14.92 -14.48 35.25
C LYS A 923 -15.34 -15.72 34.46
N TYR A 924 -15.06 -15.75 33.15
CA TYR A 924 -15.39 -16.88 32.27
C TYR A 924 -14.50 -18.10 32.49
N LEU A 925 -13.21 -17.92 32.85
CA LEU A 925 -12.34 -19.06 33.17
C LEU A 925 -12.66 -19.71 34.51
N ASN A 926 -13.19 -18.96 35.49
CA ASN A 926 -13.46 -19.44 36.84
C ASN A 926 -14.93 -19.87 37.08
N GLY A 927 -15.78 -19.87 36.05
CA GLY A 927 -17.16 -20.36 36.13
C GLY A 927 -18.09 -19.56 37.06
N LYS A 928 -17.87 -18.25 37.24
CA LYS A 928 -18.74 -17.37 38.05
C LYS A 928 -19.78 -16.64 37.17
N GLU A 929 -20.67 -17.39 36.54
CA GLU A 929 -21.97 -16.89 36.05
C GLU A 929 -23.10 -17.55 36.81
#